data_AF-A0A2N0A1L0-F1
#
_entry.id   AF-A0A2N0A1L0-F1
#
_cell.length_a   1.000
_cell.length_b   1.000
_cell.length_c   1.000
_cell.angle_alpha   90.00
_cell.angle_beta   90.00
_cell.angle_gamma   90.00
#
_symmetry.space_group_name_H-M   'P 1'
#
loop_
_entity.id
_entity.type
_entity.pdbx_description
1 polymer ?
#
loop_
_entity_poly.entity_id
_entity_poly.type
_entity_poly.pdbx_seq_one_letter_code
_entity_poly.pdbx_strand_id
1 'polypeptide(L)'
;MDPFYFNFYFFGSLLASLFSLYVSFFFLTIKDRSRAAFHLGLSSLSTTIFHFGYLVAFCSPEEWTIFHRWIVIPFPMVGYTQLFIFFFYFPTPKREKLGLILYSVLYAGVITLAIFYIILSLKSTRSFVMGSHYWDFETHLFYKIFSLIVFLYNFIFLIAAIWRAIVEKGGERRSVIYITVAYLTITLIPGITNALSREGTVSRAVYQQTADILLVAGLFLILIVYVNATKERTTILSRIVGVSMATFLLAFQLVGFAILNGYDSSFDLIKKEEAKLVVLQGESPNGFAYLTSFDPNENSFRTERGFKDPRFDSEDRLEIRFFYISKNLTSLGSLPAKVRWEKSKTILENSPKEFYAYQEGLKQFLESKATDSVSDEDIRDFFRHLNKRLKVVRSKYSHLASKSDAPAIYKILKSEEVGLSGILEKVRVNTEADLKADISESDLDKTVLLPLSPIREVGERIYRGTKYYKVGDEKPQYYVSYLVVHPINGNVYEVGFTYKSFRAFIHEPALILVVCLLAIMLVISIGFRFFFQNALIKPMDEVVIGLTEVNSGNLDYRLEPRVEDEIGFIARSFNRMARSIQSARKRLEQYANELEEKVKERTKELEQTLGEVQELKQQQDGDYFLTSLLIKPLGANKAVHENVKVDFLLEQKKKFTFRRYHDEIGGDLNISNHIDLNGRSYTVFLNADAMGKSMQGAGGALVLGSVFESIIERTRLVDIMKNQSPERWLKNAFTELHKVFESFDGSMLVSSVMGLVDDEVGILYFINAEHPWTVLYRDGIASFIEDELMFRKLGTTGMEGRIYIKTFQLEPGDVIIAGSDGRDDILIGTDQDGGRIINDDEKLFLRLVEDGKGHLNGIYDCIVGKGPLTDDLSLIRLSFKEADSEQKLHDEQKQKIKDLLHKAKETSQNKDVAEAITYLEEAETLDSRIPEVKKNFVKLFLKLKDYTKAAHYAEDYLNLKPVDKEILYVASFSARKAGQLKKALDFGERLRLREPDHFKNLMNLAQVYIALKNYERAMYMIQSALHLEPENEAVLRIRDVLRKNWNPKDQ
;
A
#
# COMPACT_ATOMS: atom_id res chain seq x y z
N MET A 1 27.01 18.52 35.41
CA MET A 1 26.04 17.56 35.96
C MET A 1 24.99 17.41 34.89
N ASP A 2 25.00 16.32 34.13
CA ASP A 2 23.94 16.09 33.15
C ASP A 2 22.87 15.21 33.81
N PRO A 3 21.71 15.77 34.20
CA PRO A 3 20.67 15.02 34.92
C PRO A 3 19.87 14.09 34.00
N PHE A 4 20.07 14.19 32.68
CA PHE A 4 19.28 13.49 31.67
C PHE A 4 20.12 12.50 30.88
N TYR A 5 19.61 11.28 30.74
CA TYR A 5 20.19 10.21 29.94
C TYR A 5 19.11 9.58 29.09
N PHE A 6 19.05 9.95 27.82
CA PHE A 6 18.04 9.40 26.90
C PHE A 6 18.38 7.98 26.48
N ASN A 7 17.35 7.20 26.18
CA ASN A 7 17.45 5.82 25.72
C ASN A 7 16.27 5.50 24.78
N PHE A 8 16.20 4.25 24.31
CA PHE A 8 15.12 3.78 23.46
C PHE A 8 13.72 4.03 24.05
N TYR A 9 13.53 3.79 25.34
CA TYR A 9 12.23 3.96 25.99
C TYR A 9 11.81 5.43 26.09
N PHE A 10 12.76 6.33 26.35
CA PHE A 10 12.52 7.78 26.31
C PHE A 10 12.11 8.22 24.89
N PHE A 11 12.87 7.78 23.89
CA PHE A 11 12.60 8.10 22.48
C PHE A 11 11.19 7.64 22.04
N GLY A 12 10.84 6.38 22.29
CA GLY A 12 9.53 5.84 21.93
C GLY A 12 8.37 6.56 22.66
N SER A 13 8.54 6.83 23.96
CA SER A 13 7.54 7.56 24.75
C SER A 13 7.38 9.02 24.29
N LEU A 14 8.46 9.69 23.89
CA LEU A 14 8.41 11.03 23.31
C LEU A 14 7.67 11.03 21.98
N LEU A 15 7.97 10.09 21.09
CA LEU A 15 7.30 9.94 19.80
C LEU A 15 5.79 9.73 19.98
N ALA A 16 5.41 8.79 20.85
CA ALA A 16 4.02 8.51 21.19
C ALA A 16 3.30 9.75 21.74
N SER A 17 3.93 10.47 22.68
CA SER A 17 3.38 11.69 23.28
C SER A 17 3.20 12.82 22.27
N LEU A 18 4.18 13.04 21.39
CA LEU A 18 4.12 14.07 20.35
C LEU A 18 3.02 13.79 19.32
N PHE A 19 2.87 12.53 18.88
CA PHE A 19 1.82 12.19 17.93
C PHE A 19 0.42 12.29 18.53
N SER A 20 0.21 11.79 19.75
CA SER A 20 -1.08 11.93 20.42
C SER A 20 -1.40 13.39 20.75
N LEU A 21 -0.39 14.22 21.01
CA LEU A 21 -0.55 15.67 21.19
C LEU A 21 -1.01 16.33 19.89
N TYR A 22 -0.41 15.98 18.76
CA TYR A 22 -0.85 16.44 17.44
C TYR A 22 -2.31 16.05 17.17
N VAL A 23 -2.69 14.79 17.43
CA VAL A 23 -4.07 14.31 17.23
C VAL A 23 -5.04 15.03 18.17
N SER A 24 -4.65 15.25 19.43
CA SER A 24 -5.44 16.04 20.38
C SER A 24 -5.64 17.48 19.88
N PHE A 25 -4.58 18.14 19.44
CA PHE A 25 -4.63 19.48 18.88
C PHE A 25 -5.53 19.52 17.64
N PHE A 26 -5.42 18.53 16.75
CA PHE A 26 -6.28 18.42 15.57
C PHE A 26 -7.76 18.44 15.95
N PHE A 27 -8.21 17.57 16.85
CA PHE A 27 -9.62 17.49 17.24
C PHE A 27 -10.11 18.72 18.01
N LEU A 28 -9.26 19.28 18.88
CA LEU A 28 -9.62 20.44 19.69
C LEU A 28 -9.66 21.75 18.88
N THR A 29 -8.99 21.81 17.74
CA THR A 29 -8.93 23.01 16.88
C THR A 29 -9.89 23.00 15.69
N ILE A 30 -10.72 21.95 15.54
CA ILE A 30 -11.79 21.93 14.54
C ILE A 30 -12.73 23.12 14.77
N LYS A 31 -13.00 23.88 13.71
CA LYS A 31 -13.95 24.99 13.72
C LYS A 31 -15.38 24.43 13.85
N ASP A 32 -16.16 24.98 14.77
CA ASP A 32 -17.52 24.49 15.09
C ASP A 32 -17.55 23.02 15.52
N ARG A 33 -16.52 22.57 16.26
CA ARG A 33 -16.35 21.18 16.71
C ARG A 33 -17.58 20.62 17.43
N SER A 34 -17.94 19.38 17.10
CA SER A 34 -18.96 18.64 17.85
C SER A 34 -18.46 18.24 19.24
N ARG A 35 -19.40 17.86 20.13
CA ARG A 35 -19.06 17.23 21.41
C ARG A 35 -18.30 15.91 21.22
N ALA A 36 -18.57 15.19 20.13
CA ALA A 36 -17.83 13.98 19.79
C ALA A 36 -16.34 14.29 19.53
N ALA A 37 -16.03 15.29 18.69
CA ALA A 37 -14.65 15.73 18.45
C ALA A 37 -13.96 16.18 19.74
N PHE A 38 -14.67 16.93 20.60
CA PHE A 38 -14.15 17.37 21.89
C PHE A 38 -13.72 16.19 22.79
N HIS A 39 -14.57 15.18 22.96
CA HIS A 39 -14.26 14.00 23.76
C HIS A 39 -13.13 13.15 23.15
N LEU A 40 -13.07 13.04 21.82
CA LEU A 40 -11.95 12.41 21.11
C LEU A 40 -10.62 13.15 21.34
N GLY A 41 -10.64 14.48 21.28
CA GLY A 41 -9.50 15.34 21.57
C GLY A 41 -9.01 15.22 23.01
N LEU A 42 -9.93 15.11 23.97
CA LEU A 42 -9.60 14.94 25.39
C LEU A 42 -9.11 13.52 25.71
N SER A 43 -9.63 12.50 25.02
CA SER A 43 -9.09 11.14 25.10
C SER A 43 -7.65 11.06 24.55
N SER A 44 -7.40 11.72 23.42
CA SER A 44 -6.07 11.82 22.83
C SER A 44 -5.11 12.62 23.73
N LEU A 45 -5.57 13.70 24.37
CA LEU A 45 -4.80 14.47 25.35
C LEU A 45 -4.42 13.61 26.56
N SER A 46 -5.37 12.81 27.03
CA SER A 46 -5.14 11.89 28.13
C SER A 46 -4.05 10.87 27.79
N THR A 47 -4.06 10.37 26.55
CA THR A 47 -3.01 9.49 26.01
C THR A 47 -1.66 10.20 25.95
N THR A 48 -1.62 11.48 25.53
CA THR A 48 -0.40 12.30 25.58
C THR A 48 0.20 12.39 26.97
N ILE A 49 -0.63 12.66 27.98
CA ILE A 49 -0.18 12.81 29.36
C ILE A 49 0.32 11.46 29.91
N PHE A 50 -0.33 10.36 29.56
CA PHE A 50 0.14 9.02 29.89
C PHE A 50 1.54 8.73 29.35
N HIS A 51 1.78 8.99 28.05
CA HIS A 51 3.10 8.78 27.44
C HIS A 51 4.14 9.79 27.94
N PHE A 52 3.73 11.03 28.25
CA PHE A 52 4.60 12.02 28.88
C PHE A 52 5.05 11.57 30.28
N GLY A 53 4.19 10.91 31.05
CA GLY A 53 4.58 10.26 32.30
C GLY A 53 5.74 9.27 32.08
N TYR A 54 5.62 8.38 31.09
CA TYR A 54 6.71 7.45 30.77
C TYR A 54 7.97 8.15 30.24
N LEU A 55 7.85 9.25 29.50
CA LEU A 55 8.99 10.09 29.13
C LEU A 55 9.76 10.57 30.37
N VAL A 56 9.06 11.06 31.40
CA VAL A 56 9.68 11.44 32.68
C VAL A 56 10.33 10.24 33.37
N ALA A 57 9.71 9.06 33.31
CA ALA A 57 10.26 7.83 33.88
C ALA A 57 11.63 7.47 33.32
N PHE A 58 11.81 7.66 32.00
CA PHE A 58 13.01 7.21 31.29
C PHE A 58 14.09 8.28 31.15
N CYS A 59 13.79 9.55 31.44
CA CYS A 59 14.71 10.66 31.24
C CYS A 59 15.96 10.60 32.13
N SER A 60 15.88 9.92 33.28
CA SER A 60 16.98 9.86 34.25
C SER A 60 16.94 8.55 35.05
N PRO A 61 18.10 7.97 35.41
CA PRO A 61 18.14 6.84 36.34
C PRO A 61 17.94 7.24 37.81
N GLU A 62 17.84 8.53 38.11
CA GLU A 62 17.67 9.06 39.47
C GLU A 62 16.26 8.80 40.01
N GLU A 63 16.15 8.67 41.33
CA GLU A 63 14.94 8.20 42.03
C GLU A 63 13.69 9.08 41.84
N TRP A 64 13.86 10.38 41.64
CA TRP A 64 12.73 11.31 41.52
C TRP A 64 11.80 10.97 40.34
N THR A 65 12.27 10.23 39.33
CA THR A 65 11.45 9.81 38.19
C THR A 65 10.34 8.83 38.57
N ILE A 66 10.38 8.22 39.77
CA ILE A 66 9.34 7.30 40.28
C ILE A 66 7.94 7.93 40.30
N PHE A 67 7.84 9.24 40.51
CA PHE A 67 6.56 9.95 40.61
C PHE A 67 5.80 10.04 39.28
N HIS A 68 6.42 9.63 38.16
CA HIS A 68 5.68 9.44 36.91
C HIS A 68 4.48 8.49 37.06
N ARG A 69 4.54 7.54 38.01
CA ARG A 69 3.44 6.62 38.30
C ARG A 69 2.15 7.35 38.69
N TRP A 70 2.24 8.50 39.36
CA TRP A 70 1.06 9.30 39.71
C TRP A 70 0.33 9.85 38.47
N ILE A 71 1.01 9.95 37.33
CA ILE A 71 0.44 10.33 36.04
C ILE A 71 -0.02 9.08 35.27
N VAL A 72 0.83 8.06 35.18
CA VAL A 72 0.59 6.89 34.33
C VAL A 72 -0.60 6.03 34.79
N ILE A 73 -0.93 6.03 36.09
CA ILE A 73 -2.02 5.21 36.64
C ILE A 73 -3.42 5.76 36.28
N PRO A 74 -3.78 7.03 36.57
CA PRO A 74 -5.13 7.52 36.32
C PRO A 74 -5.44 7.84 34.85
N PHE A 75 -4.46 8.30 34.07
CA PHE A 75 -4.74 8.86 32.75
C PHE A 75 -5.28 7.85 31.71
N PRO A 76 -4.82 6.60 31.61
CA PRO A 76 -5.48 5.62 30.72
C PRO A 76 -6.99 5.50 30.97
N MET A 77 -7.40 5.58 32.23
CA MET A 77 -8.81 5.51 32.61
C MET A 77 -9.59 6.78 32.28
N VAL A 78 -8.95 7.95 32.42
CA VAL A 78 -9.49 9.20 31.87
C VAL A 78 -9.75 9.04 30.37
N GLY A 79 -8.77 8.53 29.61
CA GLY A 79 -8.91 8.24 28.18
C GLY A 79 -10.09 7.34 27.86
N TYR A 80 -10.25 6.21 28.56
CA TYR A 80 -11.39 5.30 28.38
C TYR A 80 -12.74 5.94 28.73
N THR A 81 -12.76 6.78 29.76
CA THR A 81 -13.99 7.49 30.17
C THR A 81 -14.42 8.51 29.10
N GLN A 82 -13.46 9.18 28.47
CA GLN A 82 -13.71 10.05 27.31
C GLN A 82 -14.20 9.28 26.08
N LEU A 83 -13.68 8.08 25.84
CA LEU A 83 -14.15 7.22 24.74
C LEU A 83 -15.54 6.66 24.98
N PHE A 84 -15.86 6.33 26.23
CA PHE A 84 -17.19 5.89 26.59
C PHE A 84 -18.25 6.94 26.22
N ILE A 85 -18.07 8.19 26.64
CA ILE A 85 -19.03 9.27 26.35
C ILE A 85 -19.02 9.66 24.86
N PHE A 86 -17.90 9.50 24.17
CA PHE A 86 -17.80 9.74 22.73
C PHE A 86 -18.86 8.96 21.93
N PHE A 87 -19.10 7.67 22.22
CA PHE A 87 -20.10 6.86 21.51
C PHE A 87 -21.56 7.29 21.74
N PHE A 88 -21.83 8.07 22.79
CA PHE A 88 -23.16 8.69 22.98
C PHE A 88 -23.35 9.93 22.10
N TYR A 89 -22.26 10.58 21.68
CA TYR A 89 -22.30 11.77 20.83
C TYR A 89 -22.05 11.47 19.34
N PHE A 90 -21.28 10.44 19.01
CA PHE A 90 -20.94 10.06 17.64
C PHE A 90 -21.79 8.88 17.14
N PRO A 91 -22.26 8.90 15.87
CA PRO A 91 -22.16 9.99 14.89
C PRO A 91 -23.11 11.16 15.17
N THR A 92 -24.22 10.87 15.84
CA THR A 92 -25.24 11.85 16.28
C THR A 92 -25.54 11.68 17.77
N PRO A 93 -25.94 12.72 18.52
CA PRO A 93 -26.25 12.58 19.94
C PRO A 93 -27.44 11.63 20.18
N LYS A 94 -27.24 10.56 20.97
CA LYS A 94 -28.29 9.62 21.40
C LYS A 94 -28.12 9.25 22.87
N ARG A 95 -29.22 9.25 23.63
CA ARG A 95 -29.26 8.90 25.08
C ARG A 95 -28.23 9.65 25.94
N GLU A 96 -27.98 10.92 25.64
CA GLU A 96 -26.92 11.72 26.29
C GLU A 96 -27.09 11.84 27.82
N LYS A 97 -28.32 11.93 28.35
CA LYS A 97 -28.56 12.02 29.79
C LYS A 97 -28.04 10.79 30.54
N LEU A 98 -28.32 9.60 29.99
CA LEU A 98 -27.82 8.34 30.55
C LEU A 98 -26.29 8.28 30.44
N GLY A 99 -25.75 8.67 29.27
CA GLY A 99 -24.31 8.75 29.04
C GLY A 99 -23.60 9.64 30.07
N LEU A 100 -24.14 10.83 30.36
CA LEU A 100 -23.57 11.80 31.32
C LEU A 100 -23.58 11.30 32.77
N ILE A 101 -24.65 10.59 33.19
CA ILE A 101 -24.71 9.99 34.53
C ILE A 101 -23.59 8.93 34.66
N LEU A 102 -23.51 8.00 33.71
CA LEU A 102 -22.50 6.93 33.73
C LEU A 102 -21.08 7.49 33.60
N TYR A 103 -20.88 8.50 32.75
CA TYR A 103 -19.62 9.23 32.61
C TYR A 103 -19.16 9.86 33.94
N SER A 104 -20.08 10.45 34.71
CA SER A 104 -19.76 11.04 36.02
C SER A 104 -19.35 9.99 37.04
N VAL A 105 -20.00 8.82 37.05
CA VAL A 105 -19.64 7.67 37.90
C VAL A 105 -18.24 7.15 37.55
N LEU A 106 -17.94 6.98 36.26
CA LEU A 106 -16.61 6.57 35.81
C LEU A 106 -15.53 7.57 36.26
N TYR A 107 -15.77 8.87 36.09
CA TYR A 107 -14.83 9.89 36.54
C TYR A 107 -14.58 9.88 38.06
N ALA A 108 -15.63 9.71 38.87
CA ALA A 108 -15.49 9.56 40.32
C ALA A 108 -14.65 8.32 40.68
N GLY A 109 -14.80 7.23 39.93
CA GLY A 109 -13.96 6.03 40.06
C GLY A 109 -12.48 6.31 39.78
N VAL A 110 -12.17 7.08 38.73
CA VAL A 110 -10.78 7.47 38.42
C VAL A 110 -10.16 8.30 39.54
N ILE A 111 -10.88 9.29 40.07
CA ILE A 111 -10.40 10.14 41.18
C ILE A 111 -10.15 9.30 42.43
N THR A 112 -11.09 8.42 42.78
CA THR A 112 -10.99 7.54 43.96
C THR A 112 -9.76 6.63 43.85
N LEU A 113 -9.54 6.01 42.69
CA LEU A 113 -8.37 5.17 42.43
C LEU A 113 -7.07 5.96 42.52
N ALA A 114 -7.02 7.17 41.96
CA ALA A 114 -5.83 8.02 41.97
C ALA A 114 -5.42 8.39 43.41
N ILE A 115 -6.39 8.82 44.23
CA ILE A 115 -6.16 9.15 45.65
C ILE A 115 -5.68 7.90 46.40
N PHE A 116 -6.35 6.76 46.20
CA PHE A 116 -5.97 5.49 46.84
C PHE A 116 -4.53 5.08 46.50
N TYR A 117 -4.14 5.18 45.21
CA TYR A 117 -2.78 4.85 44.78
C TYR A 117 -1.72 5.80 45.36
N ILE A 118 -1.98 7.11 45.37
CA ILE A 118 -1.03 8.10 45.92
C ILE A 118 -0.77 7.79 47.41
N ILE A 119 -1.81 7.57 48.19
CA ILE A 119 -1.71 7.22 49.62
C ILE A 119 -0.89 5.94 49.82
N LEU A 120 -1.15 4.91 49.02
CA LEU A 120 -0.43 3.64 49.09
C LEU A 120 1.05 3.79 48.68
N SER A 121 1.32 4.52 47.60
CA SER A 121 2.66 4.69 47.03
C SER A 121 3.62 5.39 47.98
N LEU A 122 3.14 6.39 48.74
CA LEU A 122 3.95 7.13 49.72
C LEU A 122 4.51 6.26 50.85
N LYS A 123 3.88 5.11 51.14
CA LYS A 123 4.29 4.17 52.20
C LYS A 123 5.03 2.94 51.68
N SER A 124 5.15 2.78 50.37
CA SER A 124 5.68 1.57 49.73
C SER A 124 7.20 1.61 49.56
N THR A 125 7.82 0.43 49.50
CA THR A 125 9.23 0.27 49.10
C THR A 125 9.41 0.64 47.64
N ARG A 126 10.58 1.22 47.33
CA ARG A 126 10.92 1.64 45.97
C ARG A 126 11.83 0.60 45.35
N SER A 127 11.63 0.31 44.07
CA SER A 127 12.49 -0.59 43.32
C SER A 127 12.87 0.02 41.99
N PHE A 128 14.05 -0.35 41.50
CA PHE A 128 14.50 0.04 40.18
C PHE A 128 14.51 -1.18 39.27
N VAL A 129 13.68 -1.13 38.22
CA VAL A 129 13.50 -2.27 37.31
C VAL A 129 14.65 -2.30 36.31
N MET A 130 15.70 -3.05 36.67
CA MET A 130 16.88 -3.27 35.84
C MET A 130 16.52 -3.86 34.47
N GLY A 131 17.10 -3.29 33.41
CA GLY A 131 16.80 -3.63 32.02
C GLY A 131 15.52 -2.98 31.44
N SER A 132 14.64 -2.42 32.28
CA SER A 132 13.54 -1.55 31.82
C SER A 132 13.77 -0.07 32.13
N HIS A 133 14.80 0.24 32.93
CA HIS A 133 15.35 1.58 33.13
C HIS A 133 14.40 2.60 33.80
N TYR A 134 13.50 2.16 34.67
CA TYR A 134 12.57 3.03 35.40
C TYR A 134 12.38 2.60 36.87
N TRP A 135 11.92 3.54 37.69
CA TRP A 135 11.60 3.33 39.11
C TRP A 135 10.14 2.95 39.33
N ASP A 136 9.87 2.03 40.24
CA ASP A 136 8.53 1.58 40.58
C ASP A 136 8.27 1.54 42.09
N PHE A 137 6.98 1.55 42.44
CA PHE A 137 6.50 1.36 43.81
C PHE A 137 6.06 -0.09 44.00
N GLU A 138 6.62 -0.80 44.98
CA GLU A 138 6.28 -2.20 45.26
C GLU A 138 4.89 -2.33 45.90
N THR A 139 3.88 -2.38 45.03
CA THR A 139 2.46 -2.40 45.40
C THR A 139 1.70 -3.49 44.63
N HIS A 140 2.15 -4.75 44.74
CA HIS A 140 1.65 -5.87 43.92
C HIS A 140 0.14 -6.07 43.97
N LEU A 141 -0.48 -6.01 45.16
CA LEU A 141 -1.92 -6.16 45.31
C LEU A 141 -2.70 -5.06 44.57
N PHE A 142 -2.21 -3.83 44.63
CA PHE A 142 -2.80 -2.71 43.89
C PHE A 142 -2.73 -2.97 42.39
N TYR A 143 -1.58 -3.37 41.84
CA TYR A 143 -1.45 -3.59 40.40
C TYR A 143 -2.35 -4.70 39.87
N LYS A 144 -2.62 -5.75 40.67
CA LYS A 144 -3.59 -6.80 40.33
C LYS A 144 -5.00 -6.23 40.23
N ILE A 145 -5.44 -5.49 41.24
CA ILE A 145 -6.76 -4.83 41.27
C ILE A 145 -6.87 -3.82 40.12
N PHE A 146 -5.84 -2.99 39.93
CA PHE A 146 -5.77 -1.99 38.87
C PHE A 146 -5.90 -2.62 37.48
N SER A 147 -5.24 -3.76 37.23
CA SER A 147 -5.37 -4.44 35.94
C SER A 147 -6.80 -4.91 35.65
N LEU A 148 -7.53 -5.38 36.67
CA LEU A 148 -8.94 -5.76 36.55
C LEU A 148 -9.83 -4.54 36.32
N ILE A 149 -9.55 -3.42 37.01
CA ILE A 149 -10.26 -2.16 36.84
C ILE A 149 -10.04 -1.58 35.43
N VAL A 150 -8.81 -1.62 34.91
CA VAL A 150 -8.49 -1.21 33.54
C VAL A 150 -9.25 -2.06 32.53
N PHE A 151 -9.28 -3.39 32.73
CA PHE A 151 -10.06 -4.30 31.89
C PHE A 151 -11.56 -3.97 31.93
N LEU A 152 -12.10 -3.68 33.12
CA LEU A 152 -13.50 -3.27 33.28
C LEU A 152 -13.81 -1.98 32.51
N TYR A 153 -12.96 -0.94 32.58
CA TYR A 153 -13.17 0.30 31.83
C TYR A 153 -13.10 0.08 30.32
N ASN A 154 -12.17 -0.78 29.88
CA ASN A 154 -12.06 -1.15 28.47
C ASN A 154 -13.35 -1.84 27.98
N PHE A 155 -13.87 -2.77 28.79
CA PHE A 155 -15.12 -3.47 28.52
C PHE A 155 -16.34 -2.52 28.50
N ILE A 156 -16.39 -1.53 29.40
CA ILE A 156 -17.49 -0.56 29.47
C ILE A 156 -17.57 0.32 28.21
N PHE A 157 -16.45 0.87 27.71
CA PHE A 157 -16.51 1.63 26.46
C PHE A 157 -16.82 0.72 25.26
N LEU A 158 -16.36 -0.53 25.28
CA LEU A 158 -16.66 -1.50 24.23
C LEU A 158 -18.16 -1.83 24.19
N ILE A 159 -18.83 -1.97 25.34
CA ILE A 159 -20.29 -2.13 25.40
C ILE A 159 -20.97 -0.90 24.77
N ALA A 160 -20.53 0.32 25.11
CA ALA A 160 -21.09 1.54 24.51
C ALA A 160 -20.88 1.55 22.99
N ALA A 161 -19.72 1.13 22.51
CA ALA A 161 -19.39 1.03 21.09
C ALA A 161 -20.25 -0.01 20.35
N ILE A 162 -20.40 -1.23 20.92
CA ILE A 162 -21.22 -2.31 20.36
C ILE A 162 -22.70 -1.89 20.33
N TRP A 163 -23.20 -1.33 21.44
CA TRP A 163 -24.54 -0.76 21.49
C TRP A 163 -24.73 0.26 20.38
N ARG A 164 -23.77 1.18 20.20
CA ARG A 164 -23.87 2.19 19.15
C ARG A 164 -23.84 1.60 17.74
N ALA A 165 -22.99 0.59 17.50
CA ALA A 165 -22.91 -0.11 16.22
C ALA A 165 -24.18 -0.90 15.87
N ILE A 166 -24.94 -1.37 16.88
CA ILE A 166 -26.25 -2.02 16.68
C ILE A 166 -27.33 -1.00 16.34
N VAL A 167 -27.27 0.19 16.97
CA VAL A 167 -28.26 1.25 16.78
C VAL A 167 -28.14 1.94 15.42
N GLU A 168 -26.92 2.14 14.92
CA GLU A 168 -26.70 2.80 13.62
C GLU A 168 -26.84 1.86 12.42
N LYS A 169 -27.11 2.44 11.25
CA LYS A 169 -27.23 1.73 9.96
C LYS A 169 -26.35 2.39 8.88
N GLY A 170 -26.10 1.68 7.77
CA GLY A 170 -25.36 2.22 6.63
C GLY A 170 -23.91 2.60 6.93
N GLY A 171 -23.44 3.73 6.37
CA GLY A 171 -22.06 4.21 6.51
C GLY A 171 -21.68 4.66 7.93
N GLU A 172 -22.64 5.15 8.71
CA GLU A 172 -22.45 5.54 10.11
C GLU A 172 -22.07 4.33 10.98
N ARG A 173 -22.75 3.19 10.79
CA ARG A 173 -22.41 1.93 11.46
C ARG A 173 -20.99 1.49 11.17
N ARG A 174 -20.57 1.54 9.90
CA ARG A 174 -19.20 1.18 9.49
C ARG A 174 -18.17 2.07 10.18
N SER A 175 -18.43 3.37 10.26
CA SER A 175 -17.54 4.34 10.92
C SER A 175 -17.37 4.06 12.42
N VAL A 176 -18.47 3.75 13.13
CA VAL A 176 -18.43 3.35 14.55
C VAL A 176 -17.60 2.07 14.73
N ILE A 177 -17.80 1.06 13.88
CA ILE A 177 -17.04 -0.19 13.93
C ILE A 177 -15.54 0.06 13.69
N TYR A 178 -15.19 0.83 12.67
CA TYR A 178 -13.79 1.11 12.35
C TYR A 178 -13.07 1.90 13.44
N ILE A 179 -13.70 2.92 14.03
CA ILE A 179 -13.15 3.63 15.20
C ILE A 179 -12.96 2.68 16.38
N THR A 180 -13.92 1.78 16.61
CA THR A 180 -13.83 0.77 17.69
C THR A 180 -12.65 -0.17 17.46
N VAL A 181 -12.49 -0.72 16.25
CA VAL A 181 -11.36 -1.59 15.89
C VAL A 181 -10.01 -0.87 16.04
N ALA A 182 -9.95 0.40 15.63
CA ALA A 182 -8.74 1.20 15.79
C ALA A 182 -8.38 1.40 17.27
N TYR A 183 -9.35 1.65 18.16
CA TYR A 183 -9.09 1.71 19.60
C TYR A 183 -8.74 0.36 20.24
N LEU A 184 -9.34 -0.74 19.78
CA LEU A 184 -8.94 -2.08 20.22
C LEU A 184 -7.47 -2.37 19.84
N THR A 185 -7.02 -1.86 18.68
CA THR A 185 -5.63 -1.97 18.25
C THR A 185 -4.68 -1.23 19.20
N ILE A 186 -5.05 -0.03 19.67
CA ILE A 186 -4.27 0.76 20.65
C ILE A 186 -4.24 0.11 22.03
N THR A 187 -5.28 -0.62 22.41
CA THR A 187 -5.52 -0.97 23.81
C THR A 187 -5.35 -2.46 24.11
N LEU A 188 -5.95 -3.34 23.31
CA LEU A 188 -5.96 -4.78 23.57
C LEU A 188 -4.60 -5.42 23.30
N ILE A 189 -4.00 -5.15 22.14
CA ILE A 189 -2.71 -5.77 21.76
C ILE A 189 -1.57 -5.27 22.66
N PRO A 190 -1.42 -3.95 22.92
CA PRO A 190 -0.48 -3.46 23.92
C PRO A 190 -0.79 -3.96 25.34
N GLY A 191 -2.08 -4.15 25.68
CA GLY A 191 -2.48 -4.73 26.96
C GLY A 191 -2.01 -6.17 27.15
N ILE A 192 -2.19 -7.02 26.14
CA ILE A 192 -1.74 -8.42 26.13
C ILE A 192 -0.20 -8.47 26.18
N THR A 193 0.48 -7.71 25.33
CA THR A 193 1.94 -7.68 25.30
C THR A 193 2.55 -7.11 26.58
N ASN A 194 1.89 -6.15 27.25
CA ASN A 194 2.27 -5.67 28.58
C ASN A 194 2.16 -6.78 29.64
N ALA A 195 1.07 -7.55 29.61
CA ALA A 195 0.89 -8.68 30.52
C ALA A 195 1.97 -9.75 30.31
N LEU A 196 2.23 -10.12 29.05
CA LEU A 196 3.30 -11.04 28.68
C LEU A 196 4.70 -10.51 29.06
N SER A 197 4.89 -9.20 28.97
CA SER A 197 6.14 -8.55 29.38
C SER A 197 6.35 -8.60 30.90
N ARG A 198 5.28 -8.37 31.69
CA ARG A 198 5.33 -8.51 33.15
C ARG A 198 5.60 -9.96 33.59
N GLU A 199 5.06 -10.94 32.88
CA GLU A 199 5.37 -12.35 33.11
C GLU A 199 6.81 -12.74 32.70
N GLY A 200 7.53 -11.87 31.99
CA GLY A 200 8.89 -12.11 31.51
C GLY A 200 8.98 -12.92 30.22
N THR A 201 7.84 -13.26 29.61
CA THR A 201 7.73 -14.00 28.34
C THR A 201 8.19 -13.15 27.14
N VAL A 202 7.86 -11.86 27.17
CA VAL A 202 8.23 -10.87 26.13
C VAL A 202 9.15 -9.81 26.74
N SER A 203 10.16 -9.36 26.00
CA SER A 203 11.05 -8.30 26.51
C SER A 203 10.29 -6.96 26.62
N ARG A 204 10.70 -6.12 27.56
CA ARG A 204 10.06 -4.80 27.73
C ARG A 204 10.22 -3.91 26.49
N ALA A 205 11.35 -4.03 25.78
CA ALA A 205 11.60 -3.31 24.53
C ALA A 205 10.60 -3.70 23.43
N VAL A 206 10.30 -5.00 23.28
CA VAL A 206 9.31 -5.49 22.31
C VAL A 206 7.91 -4.99 22.65
N TYR A 207 7.53 -4.99 23.93
CA TYR A 207 6.27 -4.39 24.38
C TYR A 207 6.19 -2.91 24.00
N GLN A 208 7.21 -2.11 24.36
CA GLN A 208 7.23 -0.67 24.09
C GLN A 208 7.12 -0.40 22.58
N GLN A 209 7.92 -1.11 21.77
CA GLN A 209 7.88 -0.97 20.32
C GLN A 209 6.50 -1.30 19.74
N THR A 210 5.88 -2.38 20.23
CA THR A 210 4.54 -2.78 19.79
C THR A 210 3.51 -1.72 20.18
N ALA A 211 3.58 -1.19 21.40
CA ALA A 211 2.69 -0.16 21.89
C ALA A 211 2.80 1.14 21.07
N ASP A 212 4.01 1.61 20.80
CA ASP A 212 4.24 2.87 20.08
C ASP A 212 3.77 2.78 18.61
N ILE A 213 4.07 1.69 17.91
CA ILE A 213 3.62 1.47 16.52
C ILE A 213 2.09 1.42 16.44
N LEU A 214 1.46 0.62 17.32
CA LEU A 214 0.01 0.44 17.28
C LEU A 214 -0.74 1.70 17.75
N LEU A 215 -0.15 2.49 18.63
CA LEU A 215 -0.67 3.80 19.00
C LEU A 215 -0.73 4.73 17.79
N VAL A 216 0.40 4.90 17.08
CA VAL A 216 0.47 5.80 15.92
C VAL A 216 -0.48 5.32 14.82
N ALA A 217 -0.45 4.03 14.49
CA ALA A 217 -1.35 3.46 13.48
C ALA A 217 -2.83 3.59 13.88
N GLY A 218 -3.17 3.29 15.14
CA GLY A 218 -4.55 3.35 15.63
C GLY A 218 -5.10 4.78 15.67
N LEU A 219 -4.37 5.74 16.23
CA LEU A 219 -4.79 7.15 16.29
C LEU A 219 -4.88 7.76 14.88
N PHE A 220 -4.01 7.35 13.96
CA PHE A 220 -4.09 7.73 12.55
C PHE A 220 -5.37 7.19 11.87
N LEU A 221 -5.71 5.93 12.08
CA LEU A 221 -6.95 5.35 11.56
C LEU A 221 -8.18 6.06 12.13
N ILE A 222 -8.18 6.39 13.42
CA ILE A 222 -9.26 7.17 14.05
C ILE A 222 -9.38 8.54 13.38
N LEU A 223 -8.27 9.22 13.14
CA LEU A 223 -8.24 10.52 12.46
C LEU A 223 -8.91 10.43 11.08
N ILE A 224 -8.50 9.48 10.24
CA ILE A 224 -9.03 9.31 8.88
C ILE A 224 -10.52 8.94 8.91
N VAL A 225 -10.88 7.93 9.69
CA VAL A 225 -12.26 7.44 9.74
C VAL A 225 -13.18 8.53 10.25
N TYR A 226 -12.79 9.26 11.30
CA TYR A 226 -13.59 10.35 11.84
C TYR A 226 -13.78 11.46 10.81
N VAL A 227 -12.69 11.91 10.18
CA VAL A 227 -12.71 12.99 9.17
C VAL A 227 -13.56 12.64 7.95
N ASN A 228 -13.63 11.37 7.57
CA ASN A 228 -14.44 10.90 6.45
C ASN A 228 -15.90 10.64 6.84
N ALA A 229 -16.17 10.36 8.12
CA ALA A 229 -17.50 10.07 8.62
C ALA A 229 -18.29 11.33 9.02
N THR A 230 -17.61 12.42 9.39
CA THR A 230 -18.26 13.65 9.85
C THR A 230 -18.34 14.72 8.77
N LYS A 231 -19.37 15.56 8.86
CA LYS A 231 -19.54 16.75 8.01
C LYS A 231 -18.78 17.98 8.54
N GLU A 232 -17.88 17.79 9.51
CA GLU A 232 -17.13 18.88 10.11
C GLU A 232 -16.13 19.47 9.11
N ARG A 233 -16.04 20.80 9.08
CA ARG A 233 -15.15 21.51 8.16
C ARG A 233 -13.70 21.35 8.60
N THR A 234 -13.06 20.29 8.11
CA THR A 234 -11.62 20.08 8.22
C THR A 234 -10.93 20.57 6.96
N THR A 235 -9.79 21.25 7.10
CA THR A 235 -9.02 21.71 5.94
C THR A 235 -8.32 20.53 5.25
N ILE A 236 -8.19 20.56 3.93
CA ILE A 236 -7.38 19.58 3.18
C ILE A 236 -5.95 19.53 3.73
N LEU A 237 -5.40 20.70 4.09
CA LEU A 237 -4.06 20.84 4.65
C LEU A 237 -3.84 20.02 5.93
N SER A 238 -4.76 20.07 6.88
CA SER A 238 -4.64 19.33 8.14
C SER A 238 -4.73 17.82 7.95
N ARG A 239 -5.42 17.35 6.90
CA ARG A 239 -5.45 15.93 6.51
C ARG A 239 -4.09 15.49 5.96
N ILE A 240 -3.53 16.25 5.02
CA ILE A 240 -2.22 15.96 4.41
C ILE A 240 -1.12 15.95 5.48
N VAL A 241 -1.10 16.96 6.37
CA VAL A 241 -0.15 17.02 7.48
C VAL A 241 -0.31 15.82 8.41
N GLY A 242 -1.56 15.42 8.72
CA GLY A 242 -1.82 14.25 9.56
C GLY A 242 -1.31 12.93 8.98
N VAL A 243 -1.56 12.69 7.69
CA VAL A 243 -1.07 11.51 6.95
C VAL A 243 0.45 11.49 6.88
N SER A 244 1.05 12.64 6.57
CA SER A 244 2.50 12.78 6.49
C SER A 244 3.14 12.51 7.86
N MET A 245 2.61 13.12 8.92
CA MET A 245 3.11 12.96 10.29
C MET A 245 3.08 11.49 10.72
N ALA A 246 1.94 10.80 10.56
CA ALA A 246 1.83 9.39 10.94
C ALA A 246 2.84 8.51 10.18
N THR A 247 3.00 8.76 8.88
CA THR A 247 3.91 7.98 8.02
C THR A 247 5.36 8.14 8.43
N PHE A 248 5.82 9.38 8.61
CA PHE A 248 7.21 9.66 9.02
C PHE A 248 7.49 9.13 10.43
N LEU A 249 6.56 9.29 11.38
CA LEU A 249 6.77 8.80 12.75
C LEU A 249 6.80 7.27 12.83
N LEU A 250 5.97 6.55 12.05
CA LEU A 250 6.05 5.08 11.98
C LEU A 250 7.40 4.61 11.44
N ALA A 251 7.87 5.22 10.35
CA ALA A 251 9.19 4.91 9.79
C ALA A 251 10.31 5.24 10.79
N PHE A 252 10.22 6.39 11.46
CA PHE A 252 11.23 6.84 12.40
C PHE A 252 11.28 5.97 13.66
N GLN A 253 10.14 5.44 14.13
CA GLN A 253 10.09 4.47 15.23
C GLN A 253 10.80 3.16 14.88
N LEU A 254 10.65 2.65 13.64
CA LEU A 254 11.34 1.44 13.19
C LEU A 254 12.86 1.65 13.09
N VAL A 255 13.28 2.76 12.49
CA VAL A 255 14.69 3.12 12.35
C VAL A 255 15.34 3.36 13.72
N GLY A 256 14.67 4.12 14.60
CA GLY A 256 15.16 4.40 15.96
C GLY A 256 15.34 3.13 16.79
N PHE A 257 14.41 2.18 16.69
CA PHE A 257 14.56 0.86 17.34
C PHE A 257 15.78 0.09 16.84
N ALA A 258 16.00 0.04 15.52
CA ALA A 258 17.14 -0.66 14.94
C ALA A 258 18.47 -0.04 15.36
N ILE A 259 18.58 1.30 15.30
CA ILE A 259 19.79 2.03 15.66
C ILE A 259 20.10 1.85 17.15
N LEU A 260 19.15 2.13 18.05
CA LEU A 260 19.42 2.11 19.49
C LEU A 260 19.70 0.70 20.02
N ASN A 261 19.07 -0.34 19.47
CA ASN A 261 19.44 -1.73 19.81
C ASN A 261 20.81 -2.12 19.26
N GLY A 262 21.22 -1.58 18.11
CA GLY A 262 22.56 -1.74 17.56
C GLY A 262 23.63 -1.14 18.49
N TYR A 263 23.39 0.07 19.01
CA TYR A 263 24.25 0.69 20.02
C TYR A 263 24.25 -0.07 21.34
N ASP A 264 23.10 -0.56 21.81
CA ASP A 264 23.01 -1.40 23.01
C ASP A 264 23.87 -2.67 22.90
N SER A 265 23.86 -3.33 21.73
CA SER A 265 24.72 -4.49 21.44
C SER A 265 26.21 -4.11 21.31
N SER A 266 26.50 -2.93 20.75
CA SER A 266 27.87 -2.42 20.60
C SER A 266 28.52 -2.11 21.95
N PHE A 267 27.74 -1.58 22.91
CA PHE A 267 28.21 -1.40 24.28
C PHE A 267 28.68 -2.71 24.90
N ASP A 268 27.89 -3.77 24.75
CA ASP A 268 28.23 -5.10 25.26
C ASP A 268 29.52 -5.65 24.65
N LEU A 269 29.71 -5.47 23.34
CA LEU A 269 30.92 -5.91 22.66
C LEU A 269 32.17 -5.18 23.19
N ILE A 270 32.10 -3.86 23.34
CA ILE A 270 33.20 -3.03 23.83
C ILE A 270 33.53 -3.40 25.28
N LYS A 271 32.53 -3.45 26.16
CA LYS A 271 32.74 -3.70 27.60
C LYS A 271 33.20 -5.11 27.89
N LYS A 272 32.83 -6.09 27.04
CA LYS A 272 33.36 -7.44 27.10
C LYS A 272 34.87 -7.49 26.83
N GLU A 273 35.37 -6.77 25.83
CA GLU A 273 36.81 -6.72 25.55
C GLU A 273 37.56 -5.93 26.61
N GLU A 274 37.03 -4.79 27.05
CA GLU A 274 37.56 -4.03 28.18
C GLU A 274 37.65 -4.86 29.47
N ALA A 275 36.64 -5.69 29.76
CA ALA A 275 36.66 -6.59 30.91
C ALA A 275 37.83 -7.60 30.84
N LYS A 276 38.17 -8.10 29.64
CA LYS A 276 39.36 -8.95 29.48
C LYS A 276 40.65 -8.19 29.74
N LEU A 277 40.76 -6.94 29.26
CA LEU A 277 41.94 -6.10 29.49
C LEU A 277 42.14 -5.78 30.98
N VAL A 278 41.05 -5.51 31.72
CA VAL A 278 41.09 -5.32 33.18
C VAL A 278 41.68 -6.54 33.88
N VAL A 279 41.28 -7.75 33.47
CA VAL A 279 41.70 -9.01 34.11
C VAL A 279 43.12 -9.41 33.71
N LEU A 280 43.47 -9.27 32.42
CA LEU A 280 44.74 -9.78 31.88
C LEU A 280 45.89 -8.77 31.97
N GLN A 281 45.59 -7.48 31.89
CA GLN A 281 46.58 -6.40 31.82
C GLN A 281 46.46 -5.39 32.96
N GLY A 282 45.45 -5.52 33.84
CA GLY A 282 45.27 -4.63 34.98
C GLY A 282 44.75 -3.23 34.63
N GLU A 283 44.24 -3.03 33.40
CA GLU A 283 43.76 -1.72 32.95
C GLU A 283 42.55 -1.21 33.77
N SER A 284 42.21 0.06 33.61
CA SER A 284 41.05 0.70 34.25
C SER A 284 40.32 1.59 33.26
N PRO A 285 39.53 0.98 32.37
CA PRO A 285 38.83 1.68 31.32
C PRO A 285 37.70 2.56 31.89
N ASN A 286 37.19 3.46 31.05
CA ASN A 286 36.16 4.41 31.44
C ASN A 286 34.90 3.71 31.99
N GLY A 287 34.49 4.15 33.18
CA GLY A 287 33.32 3.61 33.88
C GLY A 287 33.58 2.34 34.68
N PHE A 288 34.81 1.82 34.77
CA PHE A 288 35.18 0.72 35.66
C PHE A 288 34.79 1.04 37.12
N ALA A 289 34.18 0.08 37.81
CA ALA A 289 33.67 0.24 39.17
C ALA A 289 34.32 -0.74 40.16
N TYR A 290 34.37 -2.03 39.83
CA TYR A 290 34.96 -3.06 40.68
C TYR A 290 35.44 -4.27 39.90
N LEU A 291 36.32 -5.05 40.52
CA LEU A 291 36.81 -6.35 40.08
C LEU A 291 36.70 -7.33 41.24
N THR A 292 35.93 -8.40 41.05
CA THR A 292 35.79 -9.50 42.03
C THR A 292 36.28 -10.80 41.41
N SER A 293 37.16 -11.51 42.11
CA SER A 293 37.68 -12.81 41.73
C SER A 293 36.99 -13.94 42.50
N PHE A 294 36.84 -15.08 41.84
CA PHE A 294 36.44 -16.36 42.41
C PHE A 294 37.52 -17.39 42.11
N ASP A 295 38.15 -17.89 43.17
CA ASP A 295 39.08 -19.01 43.10
C ASP A 295 38.31 -20.32 43.34
N PRO A 296 38.16 -21.18 42.32
CA PRO A 296 37.41 -22.42 42.47
C PRO A 296 38.14 -23.48 43.32
N ASN A 297 39.46 -23.39 43.50
CA ASN A 297 40.24 -24.33 44.29
C ASN A 297 40.09 -24.05 45.79
N GLU A 298 40.15 -22.77 46.17
CA GLU A 298 39.93 -22.33 47.56
C GLU A 298 38.44 -22.12 47.90
N ASN A 299 37.56 -22.14 46.89
CA ASN A 299 36.16 -21.73 46.99
C ASN A 299 35.98 -20.35 47.67
N SER A 300 36.92 -19.44 47.40
CA SER A 300 37.02 -18.13 48.05
C SER A 300 36.73 -17.01 47.05
N PHE A 301 36.14 -15.91 47.55
CA PHE A 301 35.89 -14.69 46.77
C PHE A 301 36.74 -13.55 47.33
N ARG A 302 37.36 -12.77 46.44
CA ARG A 302 38.11 -11.57 46.82
C ARG A 302 37.71 -10.39 45.93
N THR A 303 37.44 -9.24 46.52
CA THR A 303 37.34 -7.99 45.76
C THR A 303 38.75 -7.46 45.55
N GLU A 304 39.26 -7.66 44.34
CA GLU A 304 40.63 -7.28 43.97
C GLU A 304 40.79 -5.76 43.91
N ARG A 305 39.77 -5.08 43.35
CA ARG A 305 39.81 -3.63 43.08
C ARG A 305 38.42 -3.03 43.14
N GLY A 306 38.36 -1.76 43.54
CA GLY A 306 37.12 -0.97 43.56
C GLY A 306 36.18 -1.34 44.71
N PHE A 307 34.93 -0.89 44.61
CA PHE A 307 33.90 -1.13 45.63
C PHE A 307 32.59 -1.56 44.96
N LYS A 308 31.99 -2.63 45.50
CA LYS A 308 30.69 -3.15 45.09
C LYS A 308 29.74 -3.08 46.28
N ASP A 309 28.50 -2.65 46.03
CA ASP A 309 27.45 -2.61 47.06
C ASP A 309 27.20 -4.02 47.63
N PRO A 310 27.35 -4.23 48.96
CA PRO A 310 27.32 -5.56 49.56
C PRO A 310 25.91 -6.16 49.72
N ARG A 311 24.83 -5.37 49.54
CA ARG A 311 23.45 -5.79 49.89
C ARG A 311 22.95 -7.06 49.21
N PHE A 312 23.42 -7.36 48.00
CA PHE A 312 23.02 -8.54 47.20
C PHE A 312 24.22 -9.40 46.76
N ASP A 313 25.37 -9.22 47.41
CA ASP A 313 26.59 -9.88 46.99
C ASP A 313 26.55 -11.40 47.22
N SER A 314 25.73 -11.88 48.17
CA SER A 314 25.48 -13.30 48.37
C SER A 314 24.88 -13.99 47.15
N GLU A 315 23.82 -13.43 46.56
CA GLU A 315 23.18 -13.98 45.37
C GLU A 315 24.07 -13.83 44.14
N ASP A 316 24.79 -12.71 44.02
CA ASP A 316 25.73 -12.49 42.92
C ASP A 316 26.86 -13.54 42.91
N ARG A 317 27.43 -13.84 44.07
CA ARG A 317 28.44 -14.91 44.24
C ARG A 317 27.87 -16.29 43.90
N LEU A 318 26.61 -16.55 44.23
CA LEU A 318 25.96 -17.81 43.87
C LEU A 318 25.85 -17.97 42.35
N GLU A 319 25.47 -16.92 41.63
CA GLU A 319 25.40 -16.92 40.16
C GLU A 319 26.78 -17.16 39.52
N ILE A 320 27.87 -16.64 40.10
CA ILE A 320 29.25 -16.89 39.64
C ILE A 320 29.63 -18.37 39.84
N ARG A 321 29.24 -18.98 40.98
CA ARG A 321 29.45 -20.42 41.21
C ARG A 321 28.65 -21.27 40.22
N PHE A 322 27.40 -20.91 39.94
CA PHE A 322 26.56 -21.59 38.96
C PHE A 322 27.17 -21.53 37.55
N PHE A 323 27.71 -20.36 37.18
CA PHE A 323 28.46 -20.17 35.94
C PHE A 323 29.70 -21.08 35.86
N TYR A 324 30.48 -21.19 36.94
CA TYR A 324 31.66 -22.06 36.96
C TYR A 324 31.28 -23.53 36.73
N ILE A 325 30.24 -24.02 37.41
CA ILE A 325 29.75 -25.39 37.24
C ILE A 325 29.22 -25.60 35.81
N SER A 326 28.39 -24.71 35.29
CA SER A 326 27.83 -24.84 33.93
C SER A 326 28.90 -24.80 32.85
N LYS A 327 29.95 -23.98 33.03
CA LYS A 327 31.11 -23.93 32.12
C LYS A 327 31.82 -25.29 32.08
N ASN A 328 32.08 -25.90 33.24
CA ASN A 328 32.73 -27.21 33.31
C ASN A 328 31.87 -28.31 32.68
N LEU A 329 30.54 -28.26 32.88
CA LEU A 329 29.58 -29.17 32.25
C LEU A 329 29.48 -29.02 30.72
N THR A 330 29.85 -27.85 30.20
CA THR A 330 29.89 -27.52 28.75
C THR A 330 31.30 -27.55 28.17
N SER A 331 32.23 -28.24 28.83
CA SER A 331 33.63 -28.41 28.38
C SER A 331 34.04 -29.90 28.35
N LEU A 332 33.09 -30.81 28.08
CA LEU A 332 33.30 -32.26 28.09
C LEU A 332 33.44 -32.89 26.69
N GLY A 333 33.24 -32.10 25.62
CA GLY A 333 33.25 -32.56 24.23
C GLY A 333 31.90 -33.12 23.78
N SER A 334 31.90 -34.04 22.82
CA SER A 334 30.72 -34.83 22.44
C SER A 334 30.86 -36.25 22.97
N LEU A 335 29.89 -36.70 23.76
CA LEU A 335 29.93 -37.99 24.46
C LEU A 335 28.53 -38.64 24.44
N PRO A 336 28.44 -39.98 24.39
CA PRO A 336 27.17 -40.67 24.60
C PRO A 336 26.52 -40.26 25.93
N ALA A 337 25.20 -40.06 25.95
CA ALA A 337 24.50 -39.46 27.09
C ALA A 337 24.81 -40.12 28.45
N LYS A 338 24.90 -41.47 28.50
CA LYS A 338 25.28 -42.20 29.72
C LYS A 338 26.70 -41.88 30.21
N VAL A 339 27.68 -41.85 29.31
CA VAL A 339 29.08 -41.53 29.63
C VAL A 339 29.21 -40.06 30.04
N ARG A 340 28.44 -39.19 29.37
CA ARG A 340 28.39 -37.76 29.69
C ARG A 340 27.82 -37.53 31.09
N TRP A 341 26.79 -38.27 31.49
CA TRP A 341 26.22 -38.19 32.84
C TRP A 341 27.23 -38.58 33.92
N GLU A 342 27.96 -39.69 33.75
CA GLU A 342 28.98 -40.11 34.72
C GLU A 342 30.08 -39.05 34.90
N LYS A 343 30.58 -38.45 33.81
CA LYS A 343 31.54 -37.33 33.90
C LYS A 343 30.93 -36.07 34.53
N SER A 344 29.67 -35.78 34.22
CA SER A 344 28.95 -34.64 34.80
C SER A 344 28.80 -34.80 36.31
N LYS A 345 28.59 -36.03 36.80
CA LYS A 345 28.44 -36.33 38.23
C LYS A 345 29.69 -35.92 39.04
N THR A 346 30.89 -36.20 38.53
CA THR A 346 32.15 -35.77 39.17
C THR A 346 32.27 -34.25 39.26
N ILE A 347 31.76 -33.50 38.28
CA ILE A 347 31.74 -32.03 38.33
C ILE A 347 30.72 -31.55 39.37
N LEU A 348 29.55 -32.21 39.44
CA LEU A 348 28.45 -31.84 40.33
C LEU A 348 28.73 -32.12 41.81
N GLU A 349 29.67 -33.02 42.14
CA GLU A 349 30.12 -33.26 43.52
C GLU A 349 30.66 -31.99 44.20
N ASN A 350 31.26 -31.09 43.43
CA ASN A 350 31.80 -29.81 43.92
C ASN A 350 30.83 -28.63 43.68
N SER A 351 29.58 -28.89 43.29
CA SER A 351 28.59 -27.84 43.04
C SER A 351 28.05 -27.24 44.33
N PRO A 352 27.64 -25.94 44.34
CA PRO A 352 27.02 -25.34 45.51
C PRO A 352 25.70 -26.06 45.85
N LYS A 353 25.33 -26.06 47.14
CA LYS A 353 24.16 -26.80 47.65
C LYS A 353 22.88 -26.45 46.92
N GLU A 354 22.75 -25.20 46.49
CA GLU A 354 21.59 -24.65 45.78
C GLU A 354 21.49 -25.16 44.33
N PHE A 355 22.55 -25.75 43.74
CA PHE A 355 22.54 -26.26 42.36
C PHE A 355 21.76 -27.57 42.18
N TYR A 356 21.25 -28.15 43.26
CA TYR A 356 20.56 -29.46 43.27
C TYR A 356 19.43 -29.57 42.24
N ALA A 357 18.71 -28.47 41.97
CA ALA A 357 17.58 -28.48 41.05
C ALA A 357 18.06 -28.66 39.60
N TYR A 358 19.09 -27.90 39.20
CA TYR A 358 19.71 -28.02 37.88
C TYR A 358 20.38 -29.38 37.67
N GLN A 359 20.93 -30.00 38.72
CA GLN A 359 21.44 -31.37 38.67
C GLN A 359 20.35 -32.38 38.27
N GLU A 360 19.16 -32.30 38.89
CA GLU A 360 18.04 -33.18 38.55
C GLU A 360 17.52 -32.92 37.13
N GLY A 361 17.42 -31.65 36.74
CA GLY A 361 17.04 -31.29 35.38
C GLY A 361 18.01 -31.82 34.31
N LEU A 362 19.31 -31.69 34.55
CA LEU A 362 20.34 -32.20 33.66
C LEU A 362 20.31 -33.73 33.56
N LYS A 363 20.11 -34.41 34.68
CA LYS A 363 19.93 -35.87 34.73
C LYS A 363 18.77 -36.29 33.84
N GLN A 364 17.60 -35.70 34.05
CA GLN A 364 16.39 -36.01 33.29
C GLN A 364 16.58 -35.74 31.78
N PHE A 365 17.24 -34.63 31.43
CA PHE A 365 17.56 -34.30 30.05
C PHE A 365 18.47 -35.35 29.41
N LEU A 366 19.57 -35.75 30.06
CA LEU A 366 20.48 -36.75 29.53
C LEU A 366 19.85 -38.16 29.45
N GLU A 367 19.03 -38.54 30.43
CA GLU A 367 18.27 -39.80 30.40
C GLU A 367 17.30 -39.83 29.21
N SER A 368 16.67 -38.71 28.88
CA SER A 368 15.77 -38.61 27.72
C SER A 368 16.46 -38.78 26.36
N LYS A 369 17.79 -38.58 26.30
CA LYS A 369 18.61 -38.72 25.08
C LYS A 369 19.15 -40.15 24.87
N ALA A 370 18.93 -41.06 25.82
CA ALA A 370 19.26 -42.49 25.71
C ALA A 370 20.70 -42.80 25.22
N THR A 371 20.87 -43.31 23.98
CA THR A 371 22.17 -43.66 23.38
C THR A 371 22.76 -42.56 22.49
N ASP A 372 22.06 -41.45 22.33
CA ASP A 372 22.51 -40.36 21.46
C ASP A 372 23.78 -39.70 22.02
N SER A 373 24.64 -39.25 21.09
CA SER A 373 25.79 -38.42 21.45
C SER A 373 25.31 -37.02 21.77
N VAL A 374 25.68 -36.51 22.94
CA VAL A 374 25.31 -35.18 23.43
C VAL A 374 26.56 -34.30 23.46
N SER A 375 26.52 -33.22 22.68
CA SER A 375 27.60 -32.24 22.57
C SER A 375 27.57 -31.20 23.69
N ASP A 376 28.65 -30.43 23.81
CA ASP A 376 28.69 -29.26 24.70
C ASP A 376 27.67 -28.18 24.31
N GLU A 377 27.37 -28.02 23.01
CA GLU A 377 26.35 -27.06 22.55
C GLU A 377 24.95 -27.51 22.95
N ASP A 378 24.64 -28.82 22.91
CA ASP A 378 23.34 -29.34 23.34
C ASP A 378 23.07 -29.02 24.83
N ILE A 379 24.11 -29.11 25.68
CA ILE A 379 24.00 -28.74 27.10
C ILE A 379 23.87 -27.21 27.25
N ARG A 380 24.57 -26.43 26.42
CA ARG A 380 24.46 -24.97 26.43
C ARG A 380 23.05 -24.52 26.04
N ASP A 381 22.50 -25.09 24.98
CA ASP A 381 21.13 -24.81 24.53
C ASP A 381 20.08 -25.28 25.54
N PHE A 382 20.33 -26.42 26.20
CA PHE A 382 19.52 -26.86 27.34
C PHE A 382 19.48 -25.79 28.45
N PHE A 383 20.63 -25.28 28.90
CA PHE A 383 20.68 -24.24 29.92
C PHE A 383 20.09 -22.90 29.45
N ARG A 384 20.31 -22.48 28.20
CA ARG A 384 19.67 -21.29 27.61
C ARG A 384 18.15 -21.38 27.62
N HIS A 385 17.64 -22.54 27.21
CA HIS A 385 16.21 -22.81 27.19
C HIS A 385 15.63 -22.80 28.61
N LEU A 386 16.28 -23.47 29.55
CA LEU A 386 15.90 -23.43 30.97
C LEU A 386 15.90 -22.01 31.53
N ASN A 387 16.95 -21.22 31.30
CA ASN A 387 17.04 -19.83 31.76
C ASN A 387 15.83 -19.00 31.27
N LYS A 388 15.41 -19.17 30.01
CA LYS A 388 14.24 -18.48 29.46
C LYS A 388 12.95 -18.90 30.16
N ARG A 389 12.76 -20.19 30.43
CA ARG A 389 11.57 -20.73 31.13
C ARG A 389 11.56 -20.35 32.62
N LEU A 390 12.68 -20.54 33.30
CA LEU A 390 12.84 -20.25 34.73
C LEU A 390 12.74 -18.76 35.03
N LYS A 391 13.13 -17.88 34.10
CA LYS A 391 12.84 -16.44 34.21
C LYS A 391 11.35 -16.17 34.39
N VAL A 392 10.49 -16.87 33.64
CA VAL A 392 9.02 -16.75 33.76
C VAL A 392 8.54 -17.32 35.08
N VAL A 393 9.03 -18.50 35.48
CA VAL A 393 8.67 -19.13 36.78
C VAL A 393 9.04 -18.22 37.95
N ARG A 394 10.27 -17.71 37.99
CA ARG A 394 10.75 -16.78 39.00
C ARG A 394 9.96 -15.49 39.03
N SER A 395 9.64 -14.93 37.86
CA SER A 395 8.79 -13.74 37.76
C SER A 395 7.41 -14.02 38.38
N LYS A 396 6.73 -15.11 37.98
CA LYS A 396 5.42 -15.48 38.50
C LYS A 396 5.44 -15.69 40.02
N TYR A 397 6.46 -16.39 40.52
CA TYR A 397 6.63 -16.60 41.95
C TYR A 397 6.85 -15.28 42.70
N SER A 398 7.74 -14.41 42.21
CA SER A 398 8.06 -13.11 42.83
C SER A 398 6.84 -12.20 42.93
N HIS A 399 5.88 -12.30 42.00
CA HIS A 399 4.64 -11.52 41.98
C HIS A 399 3.46 -12.17 42.75
N LEU A 400 3.65 -13.31 43.43
CA LEU A 400 2.63 -13.88 44.30
C LEU A 400 2.26 -12.93 45.45
N ALA A 401 0.96 -12.84 45.75
CA ALA A 401 0.42 -11.97 46.80
C ALA A 401 0.78 -12.41 48.22
N SER A 402 0.93 -13.73 48.44
CA SER A 402 1.52 -14.32 49.63
C SER A 402 2.43 -15.47 49.19
N LYS A 403 3.58 -15.59 49.85
CA LYS A 403 4.53 -16.69 49.62
C LYS A 403 4.16 -17.96 50.40
N SER A 404 3.06 -17.92 51.15
CA SER A 404 2.50 -19.07 51.87
C SER A 404 1.31 -19.73 51.16
N ASP A 405 0.87 -19.21 50.00
CA ASP A 405 -0.22 -19.78 49.19
C ASP A 405 0.26 -21.05 48.43
N ALA A 406 0.16 -22.20 49.11
CA ALA A 406 0.65 -23.48 48.59
C ALA A 406 0.03 -23.87 47.22
N PRO A 407 -1.31 -23.80 47.01
CA PRO A 407 -1.90 -24.07 45.68
C PRO A 407 -1.33 -23.20 44.56
N ALA A 408 -1.11 -21.90 44.81
CA ALA A 408 -0.56 -21.00 43.80
C ALA A 408 0.91 -21.34 43.47
N ILE A 409 1.71 -21.70 44.47
CA ILE A 409 3.10 -22.11 44.31
C ILE A 409 3.20 -23.42 43.53
N TYR A 410 2.39 -24.43 43.87
CA TYR A 410 2.40 -25.72 43.18
C TYR A 410 2.00 -25.60 41.72
N LYS A 411 1.08 -24.68 41.40
CA LYS A 411 0.72 -24.39 40.01
C LYS A 411 1.88 -23.79 39.21
N ILE A 412 2.73 -22.98 39.84
CA ILE A 412 3.89 -22.34 39.20
C ILE A 412 5.05 -23.34 39.05
N LEU A 413 5.25 -24.21 40.03
CA LEU A 413 6.32 -25.23 40.05
C LEU A 413 5.92 -26.55 39.36
N LYS A 414 5.11 -26.47 38.30
CA LYS A 414 4.70 -27.64 37.51
C LYS A 414 5.01 -27.43 36.03
N SER A 415 5.63 -28.43 35.41
CA SER A 415 5.88 -28.48 33.96
C SER A 415 5.89 -29.92 33.47
N GLU A 416 5.54 -30.13 32.20
CA GLU A 416 5.66 -31.41 31.50
C GLU A 416 6.92 -31.47 30.62
N GLU A 417 7.64 -30.34 30.49
CA GLU A 417 8.82 -30.22 29.65
C GLU A 417 10.02 -30.92 30.30
N VAL A 418 10.66 -31.83 29.56
CA VAL A 418 11.80 -32.64 30.04
C VAL A 418 12.94 -31.75 30.54
N GLY A 419 13.49 -32.09 31.71
CA GLY A 419 14.52 -31.32 32.41
C GLY A 419 13.92 -30.22 33.28
N LEU A 420 13.05 -29.37 32.71
CA LEU A 420 12.34 -28.35 33.49
C LEU A 420 11.41 -28.98 34.54
N SER A 421 10.73 -30.07 34.20
CA SER A 421 9.88 -30.81 35.13
C SER A 421 10.66 -31.33 36.35
N GLY A 422 11.88 -31.85 36.14
CA GLY A 422 12.74 -32.33 37.22
C GLY A 422 13.21 -31.21 38.15
N ILE A 423 13.61 -30.07 37.58
CA ILE A 423 13.98 -28.86 38.34
C ILE A 423 12.81 -28.42 39.23
N LEU A 424 11.65 -28.19 38.62
CA LEU A 424 10.50 -27.63 39.32
C LEU A 424 9.93 -28.60 40.37
N GLU A 425 9.90 -29.90 40.08
CA GLU A 425 9.44 -30.91 41.04
C GLU A 425 10.36 -30.97 42.26
N LYS A 426 11.68 -30.91 42.06
CA LYS A 426 12.63 -30.95 43.18
C LYS A 426 12.54 -29.70 44.06
N VAL A 427 12.34 -28.53 43.45
CA VAL A 427 12.06 -27.29 44.19
C VAL A 427 10.71 -27.38 44.91
N ARG A 428 9.68 -27.93 44.26
CA ARG A 428 8.34 -28.10 44.83
C ARG A 428 8.37 -28.97 46.09
N VAL A 429 9.08 -30.10 46.07
CA VAL A 429 9.19 -31.01 47.23
C VAL A 429 9.83 -30.32 48.43
N ASN A 430 10.91 -29.56 48.22
CA ASN A 430 11.55 -28.81 49.31
C ASN A 430 10.65 -27.69 49.81
N THR A 431 9.96 -26.98 48.91
CA THR A 431 9.01 -25.92 49.27
C THR A 431 7.81 -26.47 50.05
N GLU A 432 7.33 -27.67 49.71
CA GLU A 432 6.24 -28.34 50.43
C GLU A 432 6.66 -28.72 51.87
N ALA A 433 7.90 -29.15 52.07
CA ALA A 433 8.43 -29.42 53.40
C ALA A 433 8.52 -28.14 54.25
N ASP A 434 9.00 -27.05 53.66
CA ASP A 434 9.13 -25.74 54.29
C ASP A 434 7.77 -25.11 54.63
N LEU A 435 6.78 -25.23 53.74
CA LEU A 435 5.40 -24.79 53.99
C LEU A 435 4.74 -25.56 55.13
N LYS A 436 5.03 -26.86 55.27
CA LYS A 436 4.56 -27.68 56.41
C LYS A 436 5.27 -27.31 57.73
N ALA A 437 6.47 -26.74 57.65
CA ALA A 437 7.26 -26.29 58.80
C ALA A 437 6.98 -24.83 59.22
N ASP A 438 6.06 -24.14 58.54
CA ASP A 438 5.63 -22.75 58.81
C ASP A 438 6.79 -21.75 58.91
N ILE A 439 7.78 -21.88 58.01
CA ILE A 439 8.93 -20.97 57.97
C ILE A 439 8.55 -19.58 57.44
N SER A 440 9.43 -18.60 57.65
CA SER A 440 9.19 -17.23 57.20
C SER A 440 9.07 -17.12 55.68
N GLU A 441 8.23 -16.19 55.18
CA GLU A 441 8.11 -15.94 53.73
C GLU A 441 9.47 -15.58 53.08
N SER A 442 10.37 -14.94 53.84
CA SER A 442 11.72 -14.62 53.36
C SER A 442 12.60 -15.86 53.18
N ASP A 443 12.37 -16.91 53.95
CA ASP A 443 13.11 -18.16 53.83
C ASP A 443 12.51 -19.06 52.74
N LEU A 444 11.17 -19.04 52.58
CA LEU A 444 10.49 -19.62 51.42
C LEU A 444 10.98 -19.01 50.10
N ASP A 445 11.17 -17.70 50.06
CA ASP A 445 11.73 -17.00 48.89
C ASP A 445 13.13 -17.54 48.56
N LYS A 446 13.97 -17.83 49.56
CA LYS A 446 15.30 -18.43 49.34
C LYS A 446 15.19 -19.86 48.82
N THR A 447 14.33 -20.68 49.41
CA THR A 447 14.10 -22.08 49.00
C THR A 447 13.65 -22.19 47.54
N VAL A 448 12.85 -21.24 47.05
CA VAL A 448 12.37 -21.24 45.67
C VAL A 448 13.34 -20.51 44.72
N LEU A 449 13.83 -19.33 45.08
CA LEU A 449 14.55 -18.47 44.12
C LEU A 449 16.04 -18.80 44.00
N LEU A 450 16.72 -19.24 45.06
CA LEU A 450 18.16 -19.55 44.99
C LEU A 450 18.47 -20.73 44.07
N PRO A 451 17.75 -21.87 44.14
CA PRO A 451 17.99 -23.00 43.23
C PRO A 451 17.62 -22.71 41.78
N LEU A 452 16.75 -21.72 41.57
CA LEU A 452 16.34 -21.24 40.25
C LEU A 452 17.20 -20.06 39.77
N SER A 453 18.31 -19.74 40.45
CA SER A 453 19.21 -18.65 40.03
C SER A 453 19.66 -18.84 38.58
N PRO A 454 19.78 -17.75 37.80
CA PRO A 454 20.07 -17.85 36.37
C PRO A 454 21.50 -18.34 36.17
N ILE A 455 21.69 -19.27 35.24
CA ILE A 455 23.01 -19.71 34.82
C ILE A 455 23.56 -18.70 33.82
N ARG A 456 24.69 -18.04 34.13
CA ARG A 456 25.26 -17.02 33.25
C ARG A 456 26.07 -17.63 32.10
N GLU A 457 26.33 -16.84 31.07
CA GLU A 457 27.26 -17.17 29.98
C GLU A 457 28.46 -16.20 29.88
N VAL A 458 29.54 -16.65 29.23
CA VAL A 458 30.72 -15.81 28.99
C VAL A 458 30.35 -14.64 28.09
N GLY A 459 30.54 -13.43 28.59
CA GLY A 459 30.20 -12.20 27.86
C GLY A 459 28.71 -11.87 27.85
N GLU A 460 27.87 -12.55 28.64
CA GLU A 460 26.53 -12.08 28.93
C GLU A 460 26.60 -10.80 29.79
N ARG A 461 25.78 -9.81 29.45
CA ARG A 461 25.60 -8.61 30.27
C ARG A 461 24.79 -8.93 31.53
N ILE A 462 25.35 -8.61 32.70
CA ILE A 462 24.70 -8.84 33.98
C ILE A 462 24.47 -7.52 34.71
N TYR A 463 23.21 -7.22 35.04
CA TYR A 463 22.85 -6.07 35.87
C TYR A 463 23.04 -6.41 37.35
N ARG A 464 23.81 -5.58 38.07
CA ARG A 464 24.07 -5.70 39.51
C ARG A 464 23.65 -4.43 40.25
N GLY A 465 23.40 -4.56 41.55
CA GLY A 465 23.07 -3.43 42.42
C GLY A 465 21.83 -3.67 43.27
N THR A 466 21.40 -2.61 43.97
CA THR A 466 20.31 -2.70 44.95
C THR A 466 18.94 -2.89 44.29
N LYS A 467 18.24 -3.99 44.54
CA LYS A 467 16.92 -4.24 43.95
C LYS A 467 15.79 -3.49 44.67
N TYR A 468 15.87 -3.40 46.00
CA TYR A 468 14.86 -2.79 46.85
C TYR A 468 15.47 -1.70 47.74
N TYR A 469 14.78 -0.58 47.88
CA TYR A 469 15.25 0.59 48.60
C TYR A 469 14.12 1.18 49.45
N LYS A 470 14.38 1.42 50.74
CA LYS A 470 13.48 2.17 51.64
C LYS A 470 13.95 3.61 51.73
N VAL A 471 12.97 4.51 51.88
CA VAL A 471 13.25 5.95 52.06
C VAL A 471 14.05 6.15 53.35
N GLY A 472 15.30 6.60 53.22
CA GLY A 472 16.23 6.77 54.34
C GLY A 472 17.46 5.84 54.31
N ASP A 473 17.46 4.81 53.46
CA ASP A 473 18.63 3.96 53.24
C ASP A 473 19.73 4.71 52.45
N GLU A 474 20.95 4.17 52.42
CA GLU A 474 21.99 4.67 51.53
C GLU A 474 21.59 4.53 50.06
N LYS A 475 21.93 5.56 49.27
CA LYS A 475 21.58 5.64 47.85
C LYS A 475 22.03 4.37 47.10
N PRO A 476 21.15 3.75 46.31
CA PRO A 476 21.47 2.53 45.62
C PRO A 476 22.49 2.76 44.50
N GLN A 477 23.41 1.82 44.36
CA GLN A 477 24.41 1.82 43.30
C GLN A 477 24.14 0.68 42.33
N TYR A 478 24.34 0.96 41.05
CA TYR A 478 23.95 0.10 39.95
C TYR A 478 25.11 -0.11 38.99
N TYR A 479 25.25 -1.33 38.50
CA TYR A 479 26.35 -1.73 37.65
C TYR A 479 25.88 -2.61 36.50
N VAL A 480 26.69 -2.59 35.44
CA VAL A 480 26.66 -3.54 34.35
C VAL A 480 27.96 -4.32 34.42
N SER A 481 27.89 -5.65 34.46
CA SER A 481 29.07 -6.50 34.70
C SER A 481 29.17 -7.64 33.70
N TYR A 482 30.39 -8.15 33.53
CA TYR A 482 30.71 -9.25 32.61
C TYR A 482 31.65 -10.23 33.32
N LEU A 483 31.45 -11.52 33.03
CA LEU A 483 32.29 -12.60 33.54
C LEU A 483 33.42 -12.92 32.56
N VAL A 484 34.64 -13.01 33.09
CA VAL A 484 35.86 -13.35 32.37
C VAL A 484 36.54 -14.50 33.09
N VAL A 485 36.99 -15.52 32.36
CA VAL A 485 37.80 -16.59 32.94
C VAL A 485 39.24 -16.39 32.52
N HIS A 486 40.14 -16.36 33.50
CA HIS A 486 41.54 -16.16 33.24
C HIS A 486 42.16 -17.44 32.64
N PRO A 487 42.90 -17.36 31.52
CA PRO A 487 43.30 -18.52 30.74
C PRO A 487 44.34 -19.41 31.43
N ILE A 488 45.16 -18.85 32.33
CA ILE A 488 46.26 -19.57 32.99
C ILE A 488 45.82 -20.17 34.34
N ASN A 489 45.39 -19.34 35.30
CA ASN A 489 45.03 -19.81 36.65
C ASN A 489 43.60 -20.41 36.76
N GLY A 490 42.75 -20.25 35.73
CA GLY A 490 41.37 -20.77 35.73
C GLY A 490 40.38 -19.99 36.62
N ASN A 491 40.82 -18.92 37.29
CA ASN A 491 39.96 -18.11 38.15
C ASN A 491 38.89 -17.36 37.35
N VAL A 492 37.71 -17.21 37.94
CA VAL A 492 36.59 -16.46 37.35
C VAL A 492 36.60 -15.04 37.90
N TYR A 493 36.57 -14.05 37.04
CA TYR A 493 36.52 -12.63 37.40
C TYR A 493 35.20 -12.02 36.95
N GLU A 494 34.54 -11.31 37.86
CA GLU A 494 33.43 -10.40 37.56
C GLU A 494 33.98 -8.98 37.47
N VAL A 495 33.87 -8.38 36.29
CA VAL A 495 34.25 -6.98 36.05
C VAL A 495 33.00 -6.14 36.00
N GLY A 496 32.86 -5.21 36.95
CA GLY A 496 31.73 -4.29 37.04
C GLY A 496 32.04 -2.91 36.47
N PHE A 497 31.13 -2.37 35.69
CA PHE A 497 31.10 -1.01 35.18
C PHE A 497 29.91 -0.25 35.77
N THR A 498 30.06 1.04 36.04
CA THR A 498 28.98 1.88 36.57
C THR A 498 27.82 1.93 35.57
N TYR A 499 26.58 1.80 36.06
CA TYR A 499 25.39 1.89 35.20
C TYR A 499 25.25 3.27 34.54
N LYS A 500 25.78 4.33 35.16
CA LYS A 500 25.84 5.66 34.54
C LYS A 500 26.69 5.68 33.27
N SER A 501 27.80 4.92 33.20
CA SER A 501 28.61 4.81 31.98
C SER A 501 27.83 4.17 30.82
N PHE A 502 27.01 3.15 31.11
CA PHE A 502 26.10 2.56 30.13
C PHE A 502 25.06 3.58 29.65
N ARG A 503 24.43 4.30 30.58
CA ARG A 503 23.44 5.33 30.23
C ARG A 503 24.04 6.47 29.41
N ALA A 504 25.28 6.88 29.69
CA ALA A 504 26.00 7.90 28.92
C ALA A 504 26.28 7.43 27.48
N PHE A 505 26.72 6.18 27.31
CA PHE A 505 26.98 5.62 25.98
C PHE A 505 25.74 5.58 25.08
N ILE A 506 24.59 5.22 25.65
CA ILE A 506 23.31 5.18 24.91
C ILE A 506 22.70 6.57 24.72
N HIS A 507 23.06 7.54 25.57
CA HIS A 507 22.51 8.89 25.52
C HIS A 507 22.85 9.62 24.22
N GLU A 508 24.10 9.57 23.77
CA GLU A 508 24.57 10.25 22.56
C GLU A 508 23.73 9.92 21.30
N PRO A 509 23.61 8.64 20.88
CA PRO A 509 22.77 8.30 19.73
C PRO A 509 21.29 8.58 19.98
N ALA A 510 20.80 8.42 21.20
CA ALA A 510 19.41 8.72 21.54
C ALA A 510 19.10 10.22 21.46
N LEU A 511 20.03 11.09 21.86
CA LEU A 511 19.91 12.54 21.77
C LEU A 511 19.82 12.98 20.31
N ILE A 512 20.68 12.44 19.44
CA ILE A 512 20.64 12.71 18.00
C ILE A 512 19.25 12.33 17.43
N LEU A 513 18.74 11.14 17.77
CA LEU A 513 17.41 10.72 17.32
C LEU A 513 16.28 11.60 17.87
N VAL A 514 16.37 12.05 19.12
CA VAL A 514 15.40 12.99 19.71
C VAL A 514 15.43 14.34 19.00
N VAL A 515 16.61 14.89 18.71
CA VAL A 515 16.74 16.14 17.94
C VAL A 515 16.16 15.98 16.54
N CYS A 516 16.46 14.87 15.86
CA CYS A 516 15.88 14.53 14.56
C CYS A 516 14.35 14.39 14.62
N LEU A 517 13.81 13.74 15.66
CA LEU A 517 12.36 13.61 15.87
C LEU A 517 11.69 14.99 15.95
N LEU A 518 12.24 15.88 16.78
CA LEU A 518 11.71 17.23 16.97
C LEU A 518 11.83 18.06 15.69
N ALA A 519 12.95 17.93 14.95
CA ALA A 519 13.14 18.58 13.67
C ALA A 519 12.13 18.09 12.62
N ILE A 520 11.92 16.77 12.49
CA ILE A 520 10.92 16.18 11.59
C ILE A 520 9.52 16.67 11.95
N MET A 521 9.16 16.65 13.24
CA MET A 521 7.88 17.18 13.72
C MET A 521 7.68 18.65 13.34
N LEU A 522 8.72 19.48 13.51
CA LEU A 522 8.71 20.90 13.16
C LEU A 522 8.55 21.10 11.64
N VAL A 523 9.31 20.37 10.83
CA VAL A 523 9.27 20.42 9.36
C VAL A 523 7.90 19.97 8.83
N ILE A 524 7.30 18.93 9.42
CA ILE A 524 5.98 18.46 8.98
C ILE A 524 4.88 19.42 9.48
N SER A 525 4.95 19.92 10.71
CA SER A 525 3.91 20.81 11.24
C SER A 525 3.94 22.21 10.62
N ILE A 526 5.12 22.76 10.34
CA ILE A 526 5.29 24.12 9.80
C ILE A 526 5.64 24.07 8.31
N GLY A 527 6.66 23.30 7.94
CA GLY A 527 7.18 23.25 6.58
C GLY A 527 6.17 22.71 5.57
N PHE A 528 5.50 21.60 5.84
CA PHE A 528 4.47 21.07 4.92
C PHE A 528 3.29 22.03 4.86
N ARG A 529 2.91 22.64 5.98
CA ARG A 529 1.85 23.64 6.00
C ARG A 529 2.20 24.80 5.06
N PHE A 530 3.40 25.35 5.18
CA PHE A 530 3.89 26.43 4.33
C PHE A 530 4.01 26.00 2.85
N PHE A 531 4.58 24.83 2.60
CA PHE A 531 4.77 24.28 1.26
C PHE A 531 3.42 24.09 0.54
N PHE A 532 2.50 23.31 1.11
CA PHE A 532 1.20 23.06 0.49
C PHE A 532 0.28 24.28 0.47
N GLN A 533 0.41 25.21 1.44
CA GLN A 533 -0.31 26.47 1.38
C GLN A 533 0.09 27.28 0.13
N ASN A 534 1.38 27.31 -0.21
CA ASN A 534 1.88 28.10 -1.34
C ASN A 534 1.87 27.35 -2.68
N ALA A 535 2.07 26.03 -2.65
CA ALA A 535 2.15 25.20 -3.85
C ALA A 535 0.77 24.72 -4.33
N LEU A 536 -0.18 24.50 -3.41
CA LEU A 536 -1.49 23.92 -3.75
C LEU A 536 -2.65 24.88 -3.43
N ILE A 537 -2.76 25.33 -2.18
CA ILE A 537 -3.95 26.05 -1.71
C ILE A 537 -4.05 27.44 -2.32
N LYS A 538 -3.00 28.25 -2.23
CA LYS A 538 -3.01 29.63 -2.75
C LYS A 538 -3.21 29.67 -4.27
N PRO A 539 -2.56 28.83 -5.09
CA PRO A 539 -2.87 28.76 -6.52
C PRO A 539 -4.31 28.33 -6.81
N MET A 540 -4.88 27.39 -6.03
CA MET A 540 -6.29 27.03 -6.16
C MET A 540 -7.22 28.20 -5.79
N ASP A 541 -6.95 28.90 -4.70
CA ASP A 541 -7.72 30.09 -4.31
C ASP A 541 -7.61 31.19 -5.39
N GLU A 542 -6.43 31.40 -5.96
CA GLU A 542 -6.22 32.33 -7.08
C GLU A 542 -7.06 31.93 -8.29
N VAL A 543 -7.15 30.63 -8.62
CA VAL A 543 -8.04 30.13 -9.68
C VAL A 543 -9.51 30.40 -9.36
N VAL A 544 -9.95 30.15 -8.12
CA VAL A 544 -11.34 30.43 -7.69
C VAL A 544 -11.65 31.92 -7.75
N ILE A 545 -10.72 32.78 -7.32
CA ILE A 545 -10.83 34.24 -7.43
C ILE A 545 -10.91 34.63 -8.90
N GLY A 546 -10.03 34.08 -9.76
CA GLY A 546 -10.06 34.34 -11.19
C GLY A 546 -11.39 33.97 -11.82
N LEU A 547 -11.94 32.81 -11.48
CA LEU A 547 -13.28 32.40 -11.91
C LEU A 547 -14.35 33.40 -11.43
N THR A 548 -14.24 33.89 -10.20
CA THR A 548 -15.19 34.86 -9.62
C THR A 548 -15.09 36.23 -10.32
N GLU A 549 -13.88 36.70 -10.62
CA GLU A 549 -13.62 37.95 -11.37
C GLU A 549 -14.14 37.89 -12.80
N VAL A 550 -13.90 36.77 -13.50
CA VAL A 550 -14.46 36.57 -14.84
C VAL A 550 -15.98 36.52 -14.80
N ASN A 551 -16.57 35.86 -13.79
CA ASN A 551 -18.02 35.79 -13.60
C ASN A 551 -18.64 37.15 -13.21
N SER A 552 -17.91 38.02 -12.50
CA SER A 552 -18.35 39.39 -12.20
C SER A 552 -18.18 40.35 -13.38
N GLY A 553 -17.63 39.88 -14.50
CA GLY A 553 -17.47 40.64 -15.74
C GLY A 553 -16.09 41.28 -15.92
N ASN A 554 -15.14 41.08 -15.00
CA ASN A 554 -13.75 41.51 -15.12
C ASN A 554 -12.93 40.49 -15.92
N LEU A 555 -12.92 40.67 -17.24
CA LEU A 555 -12.21 39.79 -18.17
C LEU A 555 -10.73 40.16 -18.36
N ASP A 556 -10.23 41.17 -17.65
CA ASP A 556 -8.82 41.58 -17.69
C ASP A 556 -7.97 40.82 -16.66
N TYR A 557 -8.60 40.20 -15.66
CA TYR A 557 -7.90 39.42 -14.65
C TYR A 557 -7.19 38.21 -15.28
N ARG A 558 -5.90 38.01 -14.95
CA ARG A 558 -5.08 36.90 -15.42
C ARG A 558 -4.42 36.21 -14.25
N LEU A 559 -4.38 34.88 -14.30
CA LEU A 559 -3.66 34.07 -13.33
C LEU A 559 -2.18 34.01 -13.70
N GLU A 560 -1.30 34.06 -12.70
CA GLU A 560 0.14 33.82 -12.92
C GLU A 560 0.44 32.32 -12.75
N PRO A 561 0.89 31.60 -13.79
CA PRO A 561 1.31 30.22 -13.63
C PRO A 561 2.63 30.17 -12.86
N ARG A 562 2.57 29.80 -11.57
CA ARG A 562 3.76 29.75 -10.67
C ARG A 562 4.51 28.41 -10.69
N VAL A 563 3.90 27.35 -11.19
CA VAL A 563 4.44 25.99 -11.17
C VAL A 563 4.22 25.35 -12.56
N GLU A 564 5.08 24.43 -12.98
CA GLU A 564 4.93 23.69 -14.24
C GLU A 564 4.23 22.33 -14.05
N ASP A 565 3.22 22.30 -13.19
CA ASP A 565 2.42 21.12 -12.85
C ASP A 565 0.96 21.27 -13.33
N GLU A 566 0.07 20.41 -12.85
CA GLU A 566 -1.36 20.41 -13.18
C GLU A 566 -2.04 21.75 -12.83
N ILE A 567 -1.59 22.43 -11.77
CA ILE A 567 -2.15 23.71 -11.34
C ILE A 567 -1.69 24.83 -12.25
N GLY A 568 -0.40 24.81 -12.65
CA GLY A 568 0.12 25.68 -13.69
C GLY A 568 -0.61 25.54 -15.02
N PHE A 569 -0.95 24.30 -15.38
CA PHE A 569 -1.77 24.02 -16.56
C PHE A 569 -3.16 24.64 -16.46
N ILE A 570 -3.85 24.48 -15.32
CA ILE A 570 -5.16 25.10 -15.07
C ILE A 570 -5.08 26.62 -15.21
N ALA A 571 -4.06 27.27 -14.64
CA ALA A 571 -3.87 28.71 -14.76
C ALA A 571 -3.69 29.17 -16.22
N ARG A 572 -2.87 28.46 -17.00
CA ARG A 572 -2.67 28.75 -18.45
C ARG A 572 -3.95 28.55 -19.26
N SER A 573 -4.68 27.48 -18.99
CA SER A 573 -5.94 27.16 -19.66
C SER A 573 -7.04 28.16 -19.30
N PHE A 574 -7.13 28.58 -18.04
CA PHE A 574 -7.99 29.68 -17.60
C PHE A 574 -7.67 30.99 -18.34
N ASN A 575 -6.40 31.37 -18.44
CA ASN A 575 -6.00 32.59 -19.15
C ASN A 575 -6.31 32.53 -20.66
N ARG A 576 -6.27 31.36 -21.28
CA ARG A 576 -6.70 31.17 -22.67
C ARG A 576 -8.21 31.37 -22.79
N MET A 577 -8.99 30.80 -21.89
CA MET A 577 -10.44 30.99 -21.82
C MET A 577 -10.81 32.46 -21.61
N ALA A 578 -10.24 33.13 -20.60
CA ALA A 578 -10.50 34.54 -20.30
C ALA A 578 -10.15 35.46 -21.49
N ARG A 579 -9.04 35.19 -22.21
CA ARG A 579 -8.71 35.89 -23.46
C ARG A 579 -9.75 35.67 -24.55
N SER A 580 -10.22 34.43 -24.71
CA SER A 580 -11.27 34.10 -25.68
C SER A 580 -12.55 34.88 -25.37
N ILE A 581 -13.01 34.86 -24.11
CA ILE A 581 -14.21 35.59 -23.66
C ILE A 581 -14.03 37.10 -23.82
N GLN A 582 -12.88 37.67 -23.46
CA GLN A 582 -12.58 39.09 -23.66
C GLN A 582 -12.63 39.48 -25.14
N SER A 583 -12.01 38.67 -26.01
CA SER A 583 -12.03 38.91 -27.44
C SER A 583 -13.44 38.80 -28.02
N ALA A 584 -14.26 37.88 -27.49
CA ALA A 584 -15.66 37.77 -27.84
C ALA A 584 -16.41 39.05 -27.40
N ARG A 585 -16.29 39.48 -26.13
CA ARG A 585 -16.95 40.68 -25.61
C ARG A 585 -16.56 41.96 -26.36
N LYS A 586 -15.27 42.15 -26.67
CA LYS A 586 -14.80 43.32 -27.44
C LYS A 586 -15.41 43.35 -28.84
N ARG A 587 -15.56 42.18 -29.47
CA ARG A 587 -16.32 42.05 -30.72
C ARG A 587 -17.81 42.39 -30.49
N LEU A 588 -18.43 41.91 -29.40
CA LEU A 588 -19.81 42.24 -29.04
C LEU A 588 -20.05 43.75 -28.82
N GLU A 589 -19.11 44.46 -28.18
CA GLU A 589 -19.18 45.92 -27.94
C GLU A 589 -18.95 46.73 -29.24
N GLN A 590 -18.02 46.30 -30.09
CA GLN A 590 -17.90 46.85 -31.45
C GLN A 590 -19.22 46.69 -32.22
N TYR A 591 -19.94 45.58 -32.04
CA TYR A 591 -21.27 45.39 -32.62
C TYR A 591 -22.37 46.21 -31.95
N ALA A 592 -22.30 46.44 -30.63
CA ALA A 592 -23.27 47.28 -29.94
C ALA A 592 -23.20 48.73 -30.43
N ASN A 593 -22.00 49.26 -30.67
CA ASN A 593 -21.79 50.59 -31.24
C ASN A 593 -22.24 50.66 -32.71
N GLU A 594 -22.08 49.58 -33.51
CA GLU A 594 -22.65 49.49 -34.87
C GLU A 594 -24.18 49.34 -34.87
N LEU A 595 -24.78 48.86 -33.76
CA LEU A 595 -26.21 48.62 -33.61
C LEU A 595 -26.95 49.85 -33.05
N GLU A 596 -26.33 50.64 -32.15
CA GLU A 596 -26.88 51.90 -31.63
C GLU A 596 -27.17 52.90 -32.78
N GLU A 597 -26.36 52.85 -33.83
CA GLU A 597 -26.56 53.60 -35.08
C GLU A 597 -27.78 53.11 -35.89
N LYS A 598 -28.12 51.82 -35.81
CA LYS A 598 -29.23 51.15 -36.53
C LYS A 598 -30.54 51.07 -35.75
N VAL A 599 -30.49 51.04 -34.41
CA VAL A 599 -31.67 50.97 -33.54
C VAL A 599 -32.46 52.27 -33.56
N LYS A 600 -31.78 53.41 -33.77
CA LYS A 600 -32.39 54.73 -33.95
C LYS A 600 -33.39 54.78 -35.13
N GLU A 601 -33.30 53.84 -36.06
CA GLU A 601 -34.15 53.72 -37.25
C GLU A 601 -35.34 52.75 -37.09
N ARG A 602 -35.35 51.88 -36.06
CA ARG A 602 -36.34 50.77 -35.94
C ARG A 602 -37.15 50.77 -34.65
N THR A 603 -37.07 51.81 -33.83
CA THR A 603 -37.95 52.01 -32.66
C THR A 603 -39.29 52.66 -33.03
N LYS A 604 -40.11 51.95 -33.81
CA LYS A 604 -41.56 52.16 -33.83
C LYS A 604 -42.24 50.91 -34.39
N GLU A 605 -43.19 50.37 -33.61
CA GLU A 605 -43.99 49.15 -33.85
C GLU A 605 -43.31 47.81 -33.54
N LEU A 606 -43.52 47.29 -32.33
CA LEU A 606 -44.31 46.06 -32.04
C LEU A 606 -43.81 45.36 -30.74
N GLU A 607 -44.16 45.93 -29.58
CA GLU A 607 -43.84 45.37 -28.26
C GLU A 607 -45.09 44.84 -27.56
N GLN A 608 -45.23 43.51 -27.45
CA GLN A 608 -45.60 42.76 -26.24
C GLN A 608 -45.78 41.29 -26.63
N THR A 609 -45.18 40.36 -25.88
CA THR A 609 -45.15 38.88 -26.05
C THR A 609 -44.05 38.30 -26.96
N LEU A 610 -43.54 39.03 -27.97
CA LEU A 610 -42.41 38.58 -28.80
C LEU A 610 -41.03 38.83 -28.16
N GLY A 611 -40.91 39.83 -27.28
CA GLY A 611 -39.63 40.21 -26.64
C GLY A 611 -39.05 39.11 -25.76
N GLU A 612 -39.84 38.51 -24.87
CA GLU A 612 -39.36 37.48 -23.94
C GLU A 612 -38.93 36.20 -24.67
N VAL A 613 -39.68 35.75 -25.68
CA VAL A 613 -39.31 34.55 -26.48
C VAL A 613 -38.05 34.82 -27.30
N GLN A 614 -37.89 36.04 -27.80
CA GLN A 614 -36.73 36.43 -28.61
C GLN A 614 -35.47 36.67 -27.77
N GLU A 615 -35.60 37.22 -26.56
CA GLU A 615 -34.52 37.28 -25.58
C GLU A 615 -34.10 35.89 -25.11
N LEU A 616 -35.06 35.01 -24.75
CA LEU A 616 -34.77 33.62 -24.36
C LEU A 616 -34.08 32.85 -25.49
N LYS A 617 -34.54 33.02 -26.73
CA LYS A 617 -33.89 32.44 -27.91
C LYS A 617 -32.47 32.98 -28.10
N GLN A 618 -32.28 34.29 -27.94
CA GLN A 618 -30.96 34.91 -28.06
C GLN A 618 -30.01 34.45 -26.96
N GLN A 619 -30.50 34.27 -25.74
CA GLN A 619 -29.74 33.70 -24.62
C GLN A 619 -29.36 32.24 -24.90
N GLN A 620 -30.33 31.43 -25.35
CA GLN A 620 -30.10 30.03 -25.72
C GLN A 620 -29.10 29.89 -26.87
N ASP A 621 -29.20 30.70 -27.92
CA ASP A 621 -28.24 30.72 -29.04
C ASP A 621 -26.84 31.19 -28.58
N GLY A 622 -26.77 32.04 -27.54
CA GLY A 622 -25.53 32.40 -26.86
C GLY A 622 -24.89 31.22 -26.11
N ASP A 623 -25.69 30.44 -25.38
CA ASP A 623 -25.24 29.24 -24.69
C ASP A 623 -24.79 28.14 -25.67
N TYR A 624 -25.50 27.99 -26.80
CA TYR A 624 -25.06 27.13 -27.90
C TYR A 624 -23.71 27.58 -28.46
N PHE A 625 -23.53 28.88 -28.68
CA PHE A 625 -22.26 29.41 -29.16
C PHE A 625 -21.11 29.11 -28.21
N LEU A 626 -21.27 29.39 -26.90
CA LEU A 626 -20.24 29.11 -25.90
C LEU A 626 -19.90 27.63 -25.82
N THR A 627 -20.89 26.74 -25.88
CA THR A 627 -20.67 25.30 -25.83
C THR A 627 -19.95 24.81 -27.09
N SER A 628 -20.32 25.30 -28.28
CA SER A 628 -19.63 24.96 -29.54
C SER A 628 -18.14 25.34 -29.52
N LEU A 629 -17.79 26.45 -28.87
CA LEU A 629 -16.40 26.89 -28.70
C LEU A 629 -15.57 25.97 -27.79
N LEU A 630 -16.23 25.23 -26.88
CA LEU A 630 -15.57 24.26 -26.01
C LEU A 630 -15.39 22.90 -26.70
N ILE A 631 -16.31 22.51 -27.59
CA ILE A 631 -16.27 21.23 -28.30
C ILE A 631 -15.26 21.26 -29.46
N LYS A 632 -15.22 22.34 -30.24
CA LYS A 632 -14.36 22.46 -31.43
C LYS A 632 -12.87 22.12 -31.20
N PRO A 633 -12.21 22.56 -30.13
CA PRO A 633 -10.82 22.20 -29.86
C PRO A 633 -10.60 20.71 -29.53
N LEU A 634 -11.64 20.03 -29.03
CA LEU A 634 -11.61 18.58 -28.73
C LEU A 634 -11.80 17.75 -30.00
N GLY A 635 -12.56 18.25 -30.97
CA GLY A 635 -12.79 17.61 -32.27
C GLY A 635 -11.73 17.95 -33.34
N ALA A 636 -10.55 18.41 -32.94
CA ALA A 636 -9.51 18.84 -33.87
C ALA A 636 -8.71 17.64 -34.40
N ASN A 637 -8.45 17.61 -35.71
CA ASN A 637 -7.55 16.64 -36.32
C ASN A 637 -6.10 17.00 -35.98
N LYS A 638 -5.47 16.25 -35.08
CA LYS A 638 -4.07 16.43 -34.65
C LYS A 638 -3.14 15.35 -35.19
N ALA A 639 -3.67 14.41 -35.97
CA ALA A 639 -2.89 13.35 -36.59
C ALA A 639 -2.19 13.88 -37.85
N VAL A 640 -0.90 14.19 -37.74
CA VAL A 640 -0.05 14.54 -38.89
C VAL A 640 1.07 13.50 -38.97
N HIS A 641 0.91 12.54 -39.87
CA HIS A 641 1.94 11.54 -40.17
C HIS A 641 2.06 11.34 -41.69
N GLU A 642 3.22 10.87 -42.16
CA GLU A 642 3.52 10.74 -43.59
C GLU A 642 2.72 9.59 -44.25
N ASN A 643 2.62 8.45 -43.57
CA ASN A 643 2.00 7.22 -44.11
C ASN A 643 0.49 7.09 -43.84
N VAL A 644 -0.06 7.78 -42.82
CA VAL A 644 -1.49 7.70 -42.47
C VAL A 644 -2.04 9.12 -42.48
N LYS A 645 -2.99 9.38 -43.39
CA LYS A 645 -3.66 10.66 -43.48
C LYS A 645 -5.09 10.53 -42.98
N VAL A 646 -5.51 11.51 -42.19
CA VAL A 646 -6.85 11.56 -41.60
C VAL A 646 -7.59 12.78 -42.14
N ASP A 647 -8.81 12.61 -42.62
CA ASP A 647 -9.72 13.70 -43.02
C ASP A 647 -11.02 13.61 -42.21
N PHE A 648 -11.61 14.75 -41.84
CA PHE A 648 -12.87 14.84 -41.11
C PHE A 648 -13.95 15.54 -41.93
N LEU A 649 -15.18 15.07 -41.77
CA LEU A 649 -16.40 15.80 -42.14
C LEU A 649 -17.35 15.74 -40.95
N LEU A 650 -17.92 16.89 -40.60
CA LEU A 650 -18.86 17.04 -39.49
C LEU A 650 -19.93 18.03 -39.94
N GLU A 651 -21.19 17.65 -39.78
CA GLU A 651 -22.36 18.45 -40.12
C GLU A 651 -23.41 18.21 -39.03
N GLN A 652 -23.67 19.22 -38.19
CA GLN A 652 -24.59 19.08 -37.06
C GLN A 652 -25.97 19.62 -37.44
N LYS A 653 -27.02 18.93 -37.04
CA LYS A 653 -28.41 19.27 -37.33
C LYS A 653 -28.80 20.61 -36.72
N LYS A 654 -28.39 20.88 -35.48
CA LYS A 654 -28.74 22.13 -34.81
C LYS A 654 -27.80 23.24 -35.25
N LYS A 655 -28.23 23.93 -36.31
CA LYS A 655 -27.67 25.20 -36.75
C LYS A 655 -28.32 26.35 -35.98
N PHE A 656 -27.50 27.29 -35.53
CA PHE A 656 -27.97 28.48 -34.84
C PHE A 656 -27.22 29.71 -35.34
N THR A 657 -27.84 30.87 -35.17
CA THR A 657 -27.26 32.13 -35.57
C THR A 657 -27.18 33.03 -34.37
N PHE A 658 -25.98 33.10 -33.80
CA PHE A 658 -25.73 34.04 -32.72
C PHE A 658 -25.06 35.28 -33.30
N ARG A 659 -25.86 36.34 -33.45
CA ARG A 659 -25.48 37.62 -34.07
C ARG A 659 -25.07 37.44 -35.53
N ARG A 660 -23.75 37.41 -35.83
CA ARG A 660 -23.20 37.22 -37.18
C ARG A 660 -22.56 35.84 -37.40
N TYR A 661 -22.40 35.07 -36.33
CA TYR A 661 -21.81 33.74 -36.40
C TYR A 661 -22.92 32.76 -36.71
N HIS A 662 -22.71 32.03 -37.81
CA HIS A 662 -23.49 30.86 -38.15
C HIS A 662 -22.65 29.68 -37.69
N ASP A 663 -23.13 28.98 -36.68
CA ASP A 663 -22.41 27.87 -36.09
C ASP A 663 -23.38 26.73 -35.80
N GLU A 664 -22.82 25.59 -35.42
CA GLU A 664 -23.55 24.35 -35.25
C GLU A 664 -23.12 23.64 -33.97
N ILE A 665 -24.02 22.83 -33.42
CA ILE A 665 -23.82 22.12 -32.15
C ILE A 665 -24.58 20.81 -32.20
N GLY A 666 -23.99 19.72 -31.72
CA GLY A 666 -24.67 18.43 -31.67
C GLY A 666 -23.87 17.36 -30.95
N GLY A 667 -24.30 16.10 -31.11
CA GLY A 667 -23.76 14.94 -30.40
C GLY A 667 -22.54 14.29 -31.06
N ASP A 668 -22.34 14.57 -32.35
CA ASP A 668 -21.30 13.94 -33.15
C ASP A 668 -19.91 14.53 -32.92
N LEU A 669 -18.89 13.67 -32.88
CA LEU A 669 -17.51 14.07 -32.63
C LEU A 669 -16.50 13.19 -33.38
N ASN A 670 -15.55 13.85 -34.06
CA ASN A 670 -14.36 13.25 -34.65
C ASN A 670 -13.11 13.68 -33.89
N ILE A 671 -12.28 12.73 -33.45
CA ILE A 671 -10.99 13.02 -32.82
C ILE A 671 -9.92 12.17 -33.49
N SER A 672 -8.75 12.77 -33.73
CA SER A 672 -7.57 12.04 -34.19
C SER A 672 -6.33 12.61 -33.53
N ASN A 673 -5.41 11.72 -33.19
CA ASN A 673 -4.20 12.09 -32.47
C ASN A 673 -3.08 11.08 -32.73
N HIS A 674 -1.89 11.39 -32.24
CA HIS A 674 -0.72 10.52 -32.41
C HIS A 674 -0.12 10.11 -31.06
N ILE A 675 0.19 8.83 -30.88
CA ILE A 675 0.78 8.28 -29.65
C ILE A 675 1.92 7.31 -29.96
N ASP A 676 2.85 7.18 -29.00
CA ASP A 676 3.93 6.20 -29.06
C ASP A 676 3.66 5.04 -28.10
N LEU A 677 3.67 3.81 -28.62
CA LEU A 677 3.53 2.58 -27.83
C LEU A 677 4.65 1.59 -28.18
N ASN A 678 5.36 1.10 -27.17
CA ASN A 678 6.50 0.18 -27.31
C ASN A 678 7.54 0.63 -28.36
N GLY A 679 7.79 1.94 -28.44
CA GLY A 679 8.75 2.54 -29.39
C GLY A 679 8.26 2.61 -30.84
N ARG A 680 6.95 2.44 -31.08
CA ARG A 680 6.30 2.62 -32.38
C ARG A 680 5.25 3.72 -32.35
N SER A 681 5.16 4.41 -33.47
CA SER A 681 4.17 5.44 -33.76
C SER A 681 2.81 4.86 -34.15
N TYR A 682 1.75 5.40 -33.56
CA TYR A 682 0.37 5.03 -33.87
C TYR A 682 -0.50 6.26 -34.09
N THR A 683 -1.28 6.25 -35.18
CA THR A 683 -2.36 7.20 -35.42
C THR A 683 -3.64 6.70 -34.78
N VAL A 684 -4.14 7.42 -33.78
CA VAL A 684 -5.36 7.14 -33.04
C VAL A 684 -6.52 7.89 -33.65
N PHE A 685 -7.69 7.27 -33.70
CA PHE A 685 -8.93 7.91 -34.11
C PHE A 685 -10.13 7.50 -33.25
N LEU A 686 -11.11 8.39 -33.19
CA LEU A 686 -12.41 8.20 -32.57
C LEU A 686 -13.46 8.91 -33.42
N ASN A 687 -14.48 8.18 -33.83
CA ASN A 687 -15.71 8.74 -34.37
C ASN A 687 -16.86 8.28 -33.45
N ALA A 688 -17.65 9.23 -32.98
CA ALA A 688 -18.63 8.97 -31.93
C ALA A 688 -19.86 9.86 -32.09
N ASP A 689 -20.98 9.32 -31.65
CA ASP A 689 -22.29 9.98 -31.57
C ASP A 689 -22.82 9.85 -30.13
N ALA A 690 -23.03 10.99 -29.49
CA ALA A 690 -23.59 11.07 -28.15
C ALA A 690 -25.11 11.27 -28.19
N MET A 691 -25.84 10.52 -27.36
CA MET A 691 -27.30 10.54 -27.31
C MET A 691 -27.88 11.96 -27.17
N GLY A 692 -28.56 12.41 -28.23
CA GLY A 692 -29.24 13.71 -28.31
C GLY A 692 -28.64 14.60 -29.40
N LYS A 693 -29.42 15.55 -29.94
CA LYS A 693 -29.06 16.29 -31.19
C LYS A 693 -28.66 17.76 -31.02
N SER A 694 -28.62 18.25 -29.78
CA SER A 694 -28.39 19.66 -29.47
C SER A 694 -27.62 19.75 -28.16
N MET A 695 -28.01 20.59 -27.20
CA MET A 695 -27.28 20.79 -25.94
C MET A 695 -27.00 19.50 -25.18
N GLN A 696 -27.93 18.54 -25.17
CA GLN A 696 -27.74 17.24 -24.52
C GLN A 696 -26.62 16.44 -25.19
N GLY A 697 -26.69 16.25 -26.51
CA GLY A 697 -25.64 15.57 -27.29
C GLY A 697 -24.29 16.28 -27.14
N ALA A 698 -24.29 17.61 -27.21
CA ALA A 698 -23.11 18.45 -27.04
C ALA A 698 -22.45 18.26 -25.66
N GLY A 699 -23.25 18.10 -24.60
CA GLY A 699 -22.76 17.73 -23.27
C GLY A 699 -22.07 16.38 -23.26
N GLY A 700 -22.63 15.38 -23.95
CA GLY A 700 -22.02 14.06 -24.12
C GLY A 700 -20.71 14.12 -24.91
N ALA A 701 -20.69 14.83 -26.03
CA ALA A 701 -19.50 15.05 -26.86
C ALA A 701 -18.38 15.77 -26.07
N LEU A 702 -18.72 16.78 -25.25
CA LEU A 702 -17.77 17.49 -24.41
C LEU A 702 -17.11 16.57 -23.36
N VAL A 703 -17.91 15.73 -22.69
CA VAL A 703 -17.40 14.75 -21.71
C VAL A 703 -16.54 13.71 -22.40
N LEU A 704 -17.00 13.15 -23.51
CA LEU A 704 -16.25 12.16 -24.29
C LEU A 704 -14.89 12.72 -24.74
N GLY A 705 -14.89 13.89 -25.38
CA GLY A 705 -13.68 14.51 -25.92
C GLY A 705 -12.68 14.90 -24.83
N SER A 706 -13.16 15.41 -23.69
CA SER A 706 -12.27 15.79 -22.58
C SER A 706 -11.60 14.59 -21.90
N VAL A 707 -12.34 13.49 -21.70
CA VAL A 707 -11.78 12.25 -21.13
C VAL A 707 -10.83 11.60 -22.13
N PHE A 708 -11.18 11.54 -23.41
CA PHE A 708 -10.33 10.94 -24.42
C PHE A 708 -9.01 11.70 -24.60
N GLU A 709 -9.05 13.03 -24.65
CA GLU A 709 -7.84 13.86 -24.69
C GLU A 709 -6.97 13.66 -23.43
N SER A 710 -7.57 13.51 -22.24
CA SER A 710 -6.84 13.17 -21.02
C SER A 710 -6.11 11.82 -21.13
N ILE A 711 -6.74 10.81 -21.72
CA ILE A 711 -6.13 9.49 -21.96
C ILE A 711 -4.93 9.62 -22.90
N ILE A 712 -5.04 10.40 -23.98
CA ILE A 712 -3.95 10.64 -24.93
C ILE A 712 -2.77 11.34 -24.25
N GLU A 713 -3.00 12.45 -23.55
CA GLU A 713 -1.94 13.22 -22.90
C GLU A 713 -1.24 12.41 -21.80
N ARG A 714 -1.99 11.64 -21.01
CA ARG A 714 -1.40 10.71 -20.01
C ARG A 714 -0.51 9.65 -20.68
N THR A 715 -0.86 9.21 -21.88
CA THR A 715 -0.06 8.24 -22.64
C THR A 715 1.26 8.86 -23.11
N ARG A 716 1.25 10.14 -23.49
CA ARG A 716 2.45 10.88 -23.92
C ARG A 716 3.42 11.19 -22.78
N LEU A 717 2.90 11.40 -21.57
CA LEU A 717 3.70 11.83 -20.42
C LEU A 717 4.25 10.67 -19.56
N VAL A 718 3.53 9.54 -19.49
CA VAL A 718 3.85 8.46 -18.54
C VAL A 718 4.47 7.26 -19.24
N ASP A 719 5.73 6.93 -18.92
CA ASP A 719 6.47 5.82 -19.54
C ASP A 719 5.79 4.45 -19.39
N ILE A 720 5.12 4.21 -18.26
CA ILE A 720 4.37 2.96 -18.03
C ILE A 720 3.21 2.81 -19.04
N MET A 721 2.64 3.92 -19.50
CA MET A 721 1.57 3.92 -20.51
C MET A 721 2.15 3.69 -21.91
N LYS A 722 3.33 4.25 -22.21
CA LYS A 722 4.06 4.00 -23.46
C LYS A 722 4.48 2.54 -23.62
N ASN A 723 4.79 1.86 -22.52
CA ASN A 723 5.22 0.45 -22.55
C ASN A 723 4.06 -0.57 -22.66
N GLN A 724 2.87 -0.13 -23.11
CA GLN A 724 1.71 -1.01 -23.30
C GLN A 724 1.60 -1.48 -24.75
N SER A 725 1.01 -2.67 -24.93
CA SER A 725 0.62 -3.12 -26.27
C SER A 725 -0.59 -2.32 -26.79
N PRO A 726 -0.75 -2.17 -28.11
CA PRO A 726 -1.89 -1.47 -28.71
C PRO A 726 -3.24 -2.03 -28.24
N GLU A 727 -3.38 -3.35 -28.13
CA GLU A 727 -4.62 -4.00 -27.69
C GLU A 727 -4.94 -3.66 -26.24
N ARG A 728 -3.92 -3.60 -25.39
CA ARG A 728 -4.09 -3.28 -23.96
C ARG A 728 -4.44 -1.81 -23.77
N TRP A 729 -3.76 -0.93 -24.50
CA TRP A 729 -4.05 0.50 -24.46
C TRP A 729 -5.50 0.77 -24.90
N LEU A 730 -5.91 0.23 -26.05
CA LEU A 730 -7.25 0.41 -26.59
C LEU A 730 -8.35 -0.12 -25.67
N LYS A 731 -8.13 -1.31 -25.10
CA LYS A 731 -9.04 -1.90 -24.10
C LYS A 731 -9.17 -1.01 -22.86
N ASN A 732 -8.05 -0.47 -22.34
CA ASN A 732 -8.07 0.38 -21.16
C ASN A 732 -8.78 1.70 -21.45
N ALA A 733 -8.49 2.33 -22.59
CA ALA A 733 -9.13 3.57 -23.03
C ALA A 733 -10.65 3.38 -23.17
N PHE A 734 -11.09 2.32 -23.85
CA PHE A 734 -12.50 1.96 -23.98
C PHE A 734 -13.16 1.72 -22.61
N THR A 735 -12.50 0.99 -21.71
CA THR A 735 -13.03 0.71 -20.37
C THR A 735 -13.19 2.00 -19.56
N GLU A 736 -12.22 2.91 -19.63
CA GLU A 736 -12.27 4.20 -18.93
C GLU A 736 -13.41 5.07 -19.45
N LEU A 737 -13.58 5.18 -20.76
CA LEU A 737 -14.73 5.86 -21.36
C LEU A 737 -16.05 5.21 -20.93
N HIS A 738 -16.17 3.89 -21.05
CA HIS A 738 -17.37 3.15 -20.66
C HIS A 738 -17.72 3.39 -19.18
N LYS A 739 -16.74 3.38 -18.27
CA LYS A 739 -16.97 3.62 -16.84
C LYS A 739 -17.35 5.05 -16.50
N VAL A 740 -16.84 6.03 -17.24
CA VAL A 740 -17.32 7.42 -17.11
C VAL A 740 -18.78 7.50 -17.52
N PHE A 741 -19.15 6.90 -18.65
CA PHE A 741 -20.53 6.96 -19.12
C PHE A 741 -21.50 6.10 -18.29
N GLU A 742 -21.04 5.01 -17.67
CA GLU A 742 -21.83 4.19 -16.75
C GLU A 742 -22.27 5.00 -15.51
N SER A 743 -21.49 6.01 -15.12
CA SER A 743 -21.83 6.91 -14.01
C SER A 743 -23.05 7.81 -14.29
N PHE A 744 -23.46 7.95 -15.56
CA PHE A 744 -24.70 8.64 -15.94
C PHE A 744 -25.95 7.74 -15.77
N ASP A 745 -25.83 6.50 -15.32
CA ASP A 745 -26.95 5.59 -15.01
C ASP A 745 -27.97 5.46 -16.16
N GLY A 746 -27.47 5.33 -17.39
CA GLY A 746 -28.28 5.22 -18.61
C GLY A 746 -28.92 6.53 -19.11
N SER A 747 -28.74 7.66 -18.41
CA SER A 747 -29.25 8.97 -18.87
C SER A 747 -28.48 9.58 -20.04
N MET A 748 -27.26 9.09 -20.30
CA MET A 748 -26.43 9.45 -21.44
C MET A 748 -25.73 8.19 -21.94
N LEU A 749 -25.84 7.93 -23.24
CA LEU A 749 -25.18 6.82 -23.93
C LEU A 749 -24.43 7.37 -25.13
N VAL A 750 -23.33 6.71 -25.51
CA VAL A 750 -22.53 7.12 -26.68
C VAL A 750 -22.26 5.92 -27.56
N SER A 751 -22.61 6.02 -28.84
CA SER A 751 -22.14 5.10 -29.86
C SER A 751 -20.75 5.56 -30.32
N SER A 752 -19.81 4.64 -30.55
CA SER A 752 -18.48 5.04 -31.05
C SER A 752 -17.72 3.92 -31.72
N VAL A 753 -16.91 4.29 -32.71
CA VAL A 753 -15.78 3.50 -33.22
C VAL A 753 -14.50 4.19 -32.81
N MET A 754 -13.62 3.45 -32.14
CA MET A 754 -12.30 3.93 -31.76
C MET A 754 -11.22 2.94 -32.14
N GLY A 755 -10.07 3.45 -32.57
CA GLY A 755 -8.98 2.59 -32.99
C GLY A 755 -7.66 3.30 -33.12
N LEU A 756 -6.66 2.51 -33.50
CA LEU A 756 -5.29 2.94 -33.72
C LEU A 756 -4.69 2.19 -34.91
N VAL A 757 -3.99 2.92 -35.75
CA VAL A 757 -3.30 2.42 -36.94
C VAL A 757 -1.80 2.51 -36.70
N ASP A 758 -1.09 1.41 -36.92
CA ASP A 758 0.37 1.41 -36.90
C ASP A 758 0.88 2.15 -38.15
N ASP A 759 1.62 3.24 -37.93
CA ASP A 759 2.00 4.15 -39.01
C ASP A 759 3.06 3.56 -39.97
N GLU A 760 3.74 2.49 -39.58
CA GLU A 760 4.75 1.82 -40.41
C GLU A 760 4.15 0.64 -41.19
N VAL A 761 3.48 -0.28 -40.49
CA VAL A 761 3.02 -1.55 -41.06
C VAL A 761 1.55 -1.56 -41.44
N GLY A 762 0.76 -0.55 -41.08
CA GLY A 762 -0.63 -0.39 -41.51
C GLY A 762 -1.63 -1.37 -40.86
N ILE A 763 -1.33 -1.92 -39.68
CA ILE A 763 -2.34 -2.71 -38.95
C ILE A 763 -3.28 -1.78 -38.19
N LEU A 764 -4.58 -1.95 -38.41
CA LEU A 764 -5.67 -1.27 -37.72
C LEU A 764 -6.13 -2.12 -36.53
N TYR A 765 -6.11 -1.58 -35.32
CA TYR A 765 -6.76 -2.14 -34.14
C TYR A 765 -7.95 -1.28 -33.76
N PHE A 766 -9.14 -1.86 -33.62
CA PHE A 766 -10.33 -1.07 -33.33
C PHE A 766 -11.37 -1.80 -32.49
N ILE A 767 -12.24 -1.01 -31.86
CA ILE A 767 -13.45 -1.43 -31.15
C ILE A 767 -14.61 -0.60 -31.69
N ASN A 768 -15.72 -1.27 -32.01
CA ASN A 768 -16.98 -0.65 -32.37
C ASN A 768 -18.02 -0.93 -31.26
N ALA A 769 -18.57 0.13 -30.67
CA ALA A 769 -19.62 0.09 -29.65
C ALA A 769 -20.93 0.64 -30.20
N GLU A 770 -21.71 -0.27 -30.79
CA GLU A 770 -23.05 -0.02 -31.33
C GLU A 770 -23.11 1.21 -32.25
N HIS A 771 -22.04 1.40 -33.02
CA HIS A 771 -21.88 2.46 -34.01
C HIS A 771 -21.93 1.83 -35.42
N PRO A 772 -22.30 2.58 -36.47
CA PRO A 772 -22.38 2.02 -37.81
C PRO A 772 -21.06 1.38 -38.27
N TRP A 773 -21.16 0.31 -39.05
CA TRP A 773 -20.00 -0.46 -39.49
C TRP A 773 -19.03 0.38 -40.32
N THR A 774 -17.75 0.11 -40.12
CA THR A 774 -16.62 0.74 -40.77
C THR A 774 -16.50 0.21 -42.20
N VAL A 775 -16.27 1.10 -43.16
CA VAL A 775 -16.18 0.79 -44.59
C VAL A 775 -14.72 0.80 -45.03
N LEU A 776 -14.30 -0.26 -45.71
CA LEU A 776 -13.10 -0.32 -46.51
C LEU A 776 -13.43 0.07 -47.95
N TYR A 777 -12.71 1.04 -48.50
CA TYR A 777 -12.70 1.36 -49.92
C TYR A 777 -11.35 0.95 -50.51
N ARG A 778 -11.37 -0.03 -51.40
CA ARG A 778 -10.18 -0.61 -52.05
C ARG A 778 -10.48 -0.84 -53.53
N ASP A 779 -9.59 -0.38 -54.41
CA ASP A 779 -9.68 -0.57 -55.86
C ASP A 779 -11.04 -0.20 -56.48
N GLY A 780 -11.69 0.83 -55.94
CA GLY A 780 -12.99 1.30 -56.42
C GLY A 780 -14.21 0.62 -55.81
N ILE A 781 -14.03 -0.36 -54.91
CA ILE A 781 -15.11 -1.14 -54.30
C ILE A 781 -15.20 -0.83 -52.81
N ALA A 782 -16.43 -0.65 -52.29
CA ALA A 782 -16.69 -0.44 -50.87
C ALA A 782 -17.26 -1.70 -50.19
N SER A 783 -16.71 -2.07 -49.03
CA SER A 783 -17.20 -3.21 -48.23
C SER A 783 -17.06 -2.94 -46.73
N PHE A 784 -17.92 -3.54 -45.91
CA PHE A 784 -17.75 -3.50 -44.44
C PHE A 784 -16.61 -4.40 -43.97
N ILE A 785 -15.91 -3.99 -42.90
CA ILE A 785 -14.84 -4.80 -42.28
C ILE A 785 -15.30 -5.57 -41.04
N GLU A 786 -16.48 -5.23 -40.49
CA GLU A 786 -17.12 -5.94 -39.39
C GLU A 786 -18.12 -6.98 -39.89
N ASP A 787 -18.17 -8.13 -39.21
CA ASP A 787 -19.13 -9.21 -39.48
C ASP A 787 -20.25 -9.30 -38.41
N GLU A 788 -20.10 -8.58 -37.29
CA GLU A 788 -20.98 -8.66 -36.11
C GLU A 788 -20.83 -7.41 -35.22
N LEU A 789 -21.93 -6.95 -34.62
CA LEU A 789 -21.96 -5.88 -33.62
C LEU A 789 -21.61 -6.44 -32.23
N MET A 790 -20.50 -5.97 -31.68
CA MET A 790 -19.82 -6.65 -30.58
C MET A 790 -20.11 -6.07 -29.20
N PHE A 791 -20.32 -4.77 -29.10
CA PHE A 791 -20.51 -4.07 -27.84
C PHE A 791 -21.72 -3.15 -27.91
N ARG A 792 -22.39 -2.96 -26.77
CA ARG A 792 -23.42 -1.94 -26.60
C ARG A 792 -22.80 -0.56 -26.50
N LYS A 793 -23.63 0.48 -26.69
CA LYS A 793 -23.25 1.88 -26.46
C LYS A 793 -22.56 2.06 -25.09
N LEU A 794 -21.56 2.94 -25.05
CA LEU A 794 -20.86 3.33 -23.82
C LEU A 794 -21.89 3.83 -22.79
N GLY A 795 -21.77 3.37 -21.54
CA GLY A 795 -22.68 3.73 -20.45
C GLY A 795 -23.83 2.76 -20.17
N THR A 796 -23.98 1.68 -20.94
CA THR A 796 -24.96 0.64 -20.64
C THR A 796 -24.58 -0.14 -19.38
N THR A 797 -25.47 -0.18 -18.38
CA THR A 797 -25.26 -0.88 -17.12
C THR A 797 -25.40 -2.40 -17.28
N GLY A 798 -24.67 -3.17 -16.48
CA GLY A 798 -24.76 -4.64 -16.49
C GLY A 798 -24.02 -5.33 -17.64
N MET A 799 -23.14 -4.63 -18.35
CA MET A 799 -22.22 -5.26 -19.31
C MET A 799 -21.14 -6.08 -18.60
N GLU A 800 -21.44 -7.33 -18.25
CA GLU A 800 -20.41 -8.34 -17.92
C GLU A 800 -19.89 -9.01 -19.21
N GLY A 801 -19.34 -8.22 -20.13
CA GLY A 801 -18.82 -8.68 -21.41
C GLY A 801 -17.28 -8.84 -21.44
N ARG A 802 -16.77 -9.83 -22.18
CA ARG A 802 -15.34 -9.94 -22.48
C ARG A 802 -14.99 -8.94 -23.59
N ILE A 803 -14.25 -7.87 -23.26
CA ILE A 803 -13.73 -6.92 -24.26
C ILE A 803 -12.65 -7.61 -25.11
N TYR A 804 -12.77 -7.52 -26.43
CA TYR A 804 -11.77 -7.92 -27.41
C TYR A 804 -11.65 -6.87 -28.52
N ILE A 805 -10.52 -6.91 -29.22
CA ILE A 805 -10.03 -5.93 -30.17
C ILE A 805 -10.03 -6.58 -31.55
N LYS A 806 -10.72 -5.97 -32.52
CA LYS A 806 -10.65 -6.39 -33.92
C LYS A 806 -9.37 -5.85 -34.55
N THR A 807 -8.78 -6.63 -35.44
CA THR A 807 -7.55 -6.26 -36.14
C THR A 807 -7.73 -6.46 -37.64
N PHE A 808 -7.37 -5.45 -38.43
CA PHE A 808 -7.43 -5.49 -39.89
C PHE A 808 -6.09 -5.02 -40.47
N GLN A 809 -5.61 -5.64 -41.55
CA GLN A 809 -4.33 -5.28 -42.18
C GLN A 809 -4.61 -4.40 -43.39
N LEU A 810 -4.14 -3.14 -43.35
CA LEU A 810 -4.24 -2.22 -44.48
C LEU A 810 -3.13 -2.49 -45.50
N GLU A 811 -3.49 -2.31 -46.76
CA GLU A 811 -2.60 -2.29 -47.91
C GLU A 811 -2.39 -0.84 -48.38
N PRO A 812 -1.23 -0.51 -48.96
CA PRO A 812 -1.02 0.82 -49.55
C PRO A 812 -2.13 1.16 -50.55
N GLY A 813 -2.75 2.34 -50.39
CA GLY A 813 -3.90 2.78 -51.17
C GLY A 813 -5.26 2.53 -50.52
N ASP A 814 -5.32 1.74 -49.45
CA ASP A 814 -6.57 1.52 -48.70
C ASP A 814 -7.09 2.79 -48.05
N VAL A 815 -8.41 2.92 -48.05
CA VAL A 815 -9.13 3.97 -47.32
C VAL A 815 -10.16 3.32 -46.39
N ILE A 816 -10.10 3.69 -45.12
CA ILE A 816 -11.08 3.32 -44.10
C ILE A 816 -11.98 4.52 -43.82
N ILE A 817 -13.29 4.30 -43.80
CA ILE A 817 -14.30 5.30 -43.52
C ILE A 817 -15.17 4.82 -42.36
N ALA A 818 -15.22 5.58 -41.27
CA ALA A 818 -16.19 5.40 -40.20
C ALA A 818 -17.11 6.63 -40.12
N GLY A 819 -18.33 6.45 -39.64
CA GLY A 819 -19.29 7.54 -39.55
C GLY A 819 -20.49 7.22 -38.67
N SER A 820 -21.16 8.28 -38.19
CA SER A 820 -22.37 8.21 -37.39
C SER A 820 -23.59 7.72 -38.16
N ASP A 821 -24.66 7.41 -37.43
CA ASP A 821 -25.94 6.96 -37.98
C ASP A 821 -26.61 7.99 -38.89
N GLY A 822 -26.25 9.28 -38.77
CA GLY A 822 -26.61 10.32 -39.73
C GLY A 822 -26.33 9.97 -41.20
N ARG A 823 -25.38 9.08 -41.48
CA ARG A 823 -25.07 8.62 -42.85
C ARG A 823 -26.18 7.75 -43.45
N ASP A 824 -26.96 7.11 -42.60
CA ASP A 824 -28.04 6.20 -42.94
C ASP A 824 -29.42 6.88 -42.70
N ASP A 825 -29.49 7.93 -41.86
CA ASP A 825 -30.70 8.68 -41.48
C ASP A 825 -31.20 9.70 -42.53
N ILE A 826 -31.39 9.23 -43.77
CA ILE A 826 -31.80 10.02 -44.93
C ILE A 826 -33.32 9.93 -45.12
N LEU A 827 -34.00 11.08 -45.26
CA LEU A 827 -35.43 11.12 -45.57
C LEU A 827 -35.67 10.86 -47.06
N ILE A 828 -36.18 9.68 -47.42
CA ILE A 828 -36.44 9.27 -48.81
C ILE A 828 -37.83 9.71 -49.30
N GLY A 829 -38.81 9.87 -48.39
CA GLY A 829 -40.15 10.29 -48.77
C GLY A 829 -41.14 10.42 -47.61
N THR A 830 -42.42 10.53 -47.97
CA THR A 830 -43.55 10.58 -47.03
C THR A 830 -44.59 9.55 -47.45
N ASP A 831 -45.12 8.79 -46.50
CA ASP A 831 -46.19 7.82 -46.77
C ASP A 831 -47.54 8.51 -47.06
N GLN A 832 -48.57 7.72 -47.38
CA GLN A 832 -49.90 8.23 -47.73
C GLN A 832 -50.63 8.91 -46.56
N ASP A 833 -50.17 8.71 -45.32
CA ASP A 833 -50.70 9.29 -44.08
C ASP A 833 -49.84 10.46 -43.56
N GLY A 834 -48.77 10.85 -44.27
CA GLY A 834 -47.85 11.93 -43.91
C GLY A 834 -46.72 11.54 -42.95
N GLY A 835 -46.51 10.24 -42.70
CA GLY A 835 -45.38 9.69 -41.97
C GLY A 835 -44.08 9.75 -42.78
N ARG A 836 -42.97 10.05 -42.10
CA ARG A 836 -41.63 10.17 -42.73
C ARG A 836 -41.05 8.79 -43.02
N ILE A 837 -40.62 8.55 -44.26
CA ILE A 837 -39.93 7.33 -44.69
C ILE A 837 -38.42 7.60 -44.65
N ILE A 838 -37.72 6.97 -43.71
CA ILE A 838 -36.26 7.01 -43.56
C ILE A 838 -35.66 5.81 -44.29
N ASN A 839 -34.46 5.96 -44.83
CA ASN A 839 -33.73 4.87 -45.47
C ASN A 839 -33.58 3.65 -44.54
N ASP A 840 -33.89 2.47 -45.07
CA ASP A 840 -33.72 1.16 -44.42
C ASP A 840 -32.71 0.26 -45.16
N ASP A 841 -32.13 0.72 -46.27
CA ASP A 841 -31.15 -0.02 -47.06
C ASP A 841 -29.73 0.14 -46.47
N GLU A 842 -29.30 -0.87 -45.71
CA GLU A 842 -27.98 -0.95 -45.07
C GLU A 842 -26.80 -0.90 -46.05
N LYS A 843 -27.02 -1.15 -47.36
CA LYS A 843 -25.99 -1.11 -48.41
C LYS A 843 -26.00 0.18 -49.20
N LEU A 844 -26.92 1.10 -48.93
CA LEU A 844 -26.95 2.40 -49.59
C LEU A 844 -25.63 3.15 -49.38
N PHE A 845 -25.14 3.22 -48.14
CA PHE A 845 -23.92 3.94 -47.82
C PHE A 845 -22.69 3.42 -48.59
N LEU A 846 -22.55 2.09 -48.78
CA LEU A 846 -21.46 1.52 -49.58
C LEU A 846 -21.45 2.05 -51.01
N ARG A 847 -22.62 2.11 -51.67
CA ARG A 847 -22.74 2.66 -53.03
C ARG A 847 -22.42 4.16 -53.07
N LEU A 848 -22.82 4.91 -52.04
CA LEU A 848 -22.49 6.34 -51.94
C LEU A 848 -20.99 6.57 -51.74
N VAL A 849 -20.30 5.66 -51.03
CA VAL A 849 -18.83 5.66 -50.91
C VAL A 849 -18.16 5.41 -52.26
N GLU A 850 -18.66 4.47 -53.06
CA GLU A 850 -18.18 4.18 -54.41
C GLU A 850 -18.40 5.36 -55.36
N ASP A 851 -19.61 5.94 -55.36
CA ASP A 851 -19.97 7.11 -56.17
C ASP A 851 -19.11 8.34 -55.81
N GLY A 852 -18.87 8.54 -54.50
CA GLY A 852 -17.99 9.58 -53.95
C GLY A 852 -16.49 9.28 -54.06
N LYS A 853 -16.11 8.14 -54.63
CA LYS A 853 -14.73 7.67 -54.80
C LYS A 853 -13.91 7.67 -53.51
N GLY A 854 -14.55 7.41 -52.37
CA GLY A 854 -13.90 7.42 -51.06
C GLY A 854 -13.47 8.81 -50.54
N HIS A 855 -13.92 9.91 -51.16
CA HIS A 855 -13.67 11.28 -50.69
C HIS A 855 -14.86 11.82 -49.88
N LEU A 856 -14.61 12.35 -48.68
CA LEU A 856 -15.67 12.76 -47.75
C LEU A 856 -16.67 13.77 -48.34
N ASN A 857 -16.20 14.82 -49.00
CA ASN A 857 -17.09 15.83 -49.60
C ASN A 857 -17.95 15.23 -50.72
N GLY A 858 -17.39 14.35 -51.55
CA GLY A 858 -18.15 13.67 -52.60
C GLY A 858 -19.21 12.74 -52.03
N ILE A 859 -18.88 12.01 -50.96
CA ILE A 859 -19.83 11.16 -50.24
C ILE A 859 -20.97 12.00 -49.65
N TYR A 860 -20.66 13.13 -49.04
CA TYR A 860 -21.65 14.06 -48.50
C TYR A 860 -22.61 14.58 -49.58
N ASP A 861 -22.08 15.03 -50.72
CA ASP A 861 -22.91 15.50 -51.84
C ASP A 861 -23.83 14.39 -52.37
N CYS A 862 -23.33 13.15 -52.44
CA CYS A 862 -24.12 11.98 -52.80
C CYS A 862 -25.23 11.67 -51.78
N ILE A 863 -24.96 11.79 -50.47
CA ILE A 863 -25.95 11.62 -49.40
C ILE A 863 -27.06 12.68 -49.52
N VAL A 864 -26.70 13.95 -49.58
CA VAL A 864 -27.66 15.07 -49.67
C VAL A 864 -28.47 15.00 -50.96
N GLY A 865 -27.88 14.48 -52.05
CA GLY A 865 -28.57 14.22 -53.31
C GLY A 865 -29.68 13.16 -53.23
N LYS A 866 -29.68 12.29 -52.22
CA LYS A 866 -30.74 11.29 -51.97
C LYS A 866 -31.89 11.85 -51.13
N GLY A 867 -31.62 12.79 -50.23
CA GLY A 867 -32.61 13.40 -49.36
C GLY A 867 -31.96 14.21 -48.22
N PRO A 868 -32.73 15.00 -47.47
CA PRO A 868 -32.21 15.76 -46.34
C PRO A 868 -31.89 14.85 -45.14
N LEU A 869 -30.81 15.17 -44.42
CA LEU A 869 -30.38 14.50 -43.19
C LEU A 869 -31.39 14.71 -42.06
N THR A 870 -31.68 13.65 -41.30
CA THR A 870 -32.57 13.72 -40.14
C THR A 870 -31.86 13.68 -38.79
N ASP A 871 -30.54 13.42 -38.79
CA ASP A 871 -29.65 13.48 -37.64
C ASP A 871 -28.34 14.23 -37.90
N ASP A 872 -27.51 14.36 -36.87
CA ASP A 872 -26.11 14.82 -36.96
C ASP A 872 -25.30 13.83 -37.81
N LEU A 873 -24.39 14.33 -38.65
CA LEU A 873 -23.55 13.51 -39.53
C LEU A 873 -22.08 13.77 -39.25
N SER A 874 -21.33 12.71 -38.98
CA SER A 874 -19.88 12.73 -38.89
C SER A 874 -19.29 11.61 -39.72
N LEU A 875 -18.24 11.94 -40.47
CA LEU A 875 -17.44 10.98 -41.21
C LEU A 875 -15.95 11.21 -40.90
N ILE A 876 -15.22 10.12 -40.70
CA ILE A 876 -13.77 10.11 -40.61
C ILE A 876 -13.21 9.23 -41.72
N ARG A 877 -12.19 9.73 -42.41
CA ARG A 877 -11.46 9.02 -43.47
C ARG A 877 -10.02 8.81 -43.05
N LEU A 878 -9.53 7.58 -43.12
CA LEU A 878 -8.14 7.21 -42.86
C LEU A 878 -7.57 6.58 -44.13
N SER A 879 -6.56 7.18 -44.74
CA SER A 879 -5.85 6.59 -45.89
C SER A 879 -4.45 6.14 -45.49
N PHE A 880 -4.03 4.98 -46.01
CA PHE A 880 -2.69 4.44 -45.77
C PHE A 880 -1.85 4.51 -47.06
N LYS A 881 -0.76 5.28 -47.03
CA LYS A 881 0.19 5.49 -48.15
C LYS A 881 -0.50 5.88 -49.46
N GLU A 882 -1.24 6.99 -49.41
CA GLU A 882 -2.02 7.55 -50.53
C GLU A 882 -1.16 8.15 -51.65
N ALA A 883 0.15 8.39 -51.40
CA ALA A 883 1.08 8.94 -52.38
C ALA A 883 2.21 7.94 -52.73
N ASP A 884 2.32 7.71 -54.04
CA ASP A 884 3.24 6.77 -54.69
C ASP A 884 4.71 7.09 -54.34
N SER A 885 5.35 6.17 -53.61
CA SER A 885 6.79 6.18 -53.37
C SER A 885 7.34 4.76 -53.53
N GLU A 886 7.79 4.51 -54.76
CA GLU A 886 8.84 3.57 -55.12
C GLU A 886 8.71 2.12 -54.60
N GLN A 887 7.93 1.31 -55.32
CA GLN A 887 8.30 -0.09 -55.50
C GLN A 887 8.91 -0.33 -56.88
N LYS A 888 10.13 0.17 -57.06
CA LYS A 888 11.07 -0.34 -58.06
C LYS A 888 12.49 -0.36 -57.49
N LEU A 889 12.72 -1.16 -56.45
CA LEU A 889 14.06 -1.61 -56.13
C LEU A 889 14.03 -3.08 -55.68
N HIS A 890 14.80 -3.91 -56.40
CA HIS A 890 15.25 -5.27 -56.08
C HIS A 890 14.36 -6.48 -56.40
N ASP A 891 13.98 -6.63 -57.67
CA ASP A 891 13.48 -7.92 -58.18
C ASP A 891 14.55 -9.04 -58.17
N GLU A 892 15.84 -8.71 -58.32
CA GLU A 892 16.93 -9.71 -58.28
C GLU A 892 17.20 -10.27 -56.88
N GLN A 893 17.24 -9.43 -55.83
CA GLN A 893 17.43 -9.92 -54.44
C GLN A 893 16.21 -10.68 -53.94
N LYS A 894 14.98 -10.24 -54.28
CA LYS A 894 13.76 -10.99 -53.94
C LYS A 894 13.76 -12.38 -54.57
N GLN A 895 14.22 -12.51 -55.81
CA GLN A 895 14.32 -13.80 -56.47
C GLN A 895 15.38 -14.70 -55.80
N LYS A 896 16.57 -14.16 -55.49
CA LYS A 896 17.62 -14.88 -54.76
C LYS A 896 17.17 -15.35 -53.37
N ILE A 897 16.41 -14.54 -52.64
CA ILE A 897 15.86 -14.91 -51.33
C ILE A 897 14.77 -15.97 -51.47
N LYS A 898 13.92 -15.91 -52.50
CA LYS A 898 12.97 -17.00 -52.79
C LYS A 898 13.67 -18.32 -53.06
N ASP A 899 14.78 -18.31 -53.80
CA ASP A 899 15.58 -19.51 -54.08
C ASP A 899 16.21 -20.07 -52.80
N LEU A 900 16.75 -19.20 -51.93
CA LEU A 900 17.29 -19.60 -50.62
C LEU A 900 16.20 -20.17 -49.69
N LEU A 901 15.02 -19.56 -49.67
CA LEU A 901 13.86 -20.07 -48.92
C LEU A 901 13.40 -21.45 -49.44
N HIS A 902 13.45 -21.67 -50.76
CA HIS A 902 13.15 -22.97 -51.36
C HIS A 902 14.18 -24.02 -50.94
N LYS A 903 15.48 -23.71 -51.06
CA LYS A 903 16.58 -24.59 -50.62
C LYS A 903 16.50 -24.92 -49.13
N ALA A 904 16.21 -23.94 -48.27
CA ALA A 904 16.03 -24.15 -46.84
C ALA A 904 14.86 -25.11 -46.55
N LYS A 905 13.75 -24.99 -47.28
CA LYS A 905 12.57 -25.85 -47.13
C LYS A 905 12.85 -27.29 -47.58
N GLU A 906 13.49 -27.47 -48.73
CA GLU A 906 13.86 -28.79 -49.28
C GLU A 906 14.84 -29.52 -48.37
N THR A 907 15.89 -28.83 -47.93
CA THR A 907 16.92 -29.38 -47.04
C THR A 907 16.34 -29.73 -45.65
N SER A 908 15.41 -28.92 -45.13
CA SER A 908 14.67 -29.22 -43.90
C SER A 908 13.81 -30.49 -44.00
N GLN A 909 13.26 -30.80 -45.18
CA GLN A 909 12.49 -32.03 -45.41
C GLN A 909 13.38 -33.28 -45.46
N ASN A 910 14.62 -33.13 -45.93
CA ASN A 910 15.64 -34.18 -45.98
C ASN A 910 16.34 -34.44 -44.62
N LYS A 911 15.85 -33.85 -43.52
CA LYS A 911 16.37 -33.96 -42.14
C LYS A 911 17.74 -33.30 -41.87
N ASP A 912 18.32 -32.57 -42.83
CA ASP A 912 19.51 -31.74 -42.56
C ASP A 912 19.09 -30.33 -42.11
N VAL A 913 18.92 -30.17 -40.79
CA VAL A 913 18.43 -28.92 -40.21
C VAL A 913 19.52 -27.85 -40.11
N ALA A 914 20.80 -28.25 -40.06
CA ALA A 914 21.92 -27.32 -39.93
C ALA A 914 22.16 -26.56 -41.24
N GLU A 915 22.12 -27.27 -42.37
CA GLU A 915 22.25 -26.65 -43.68
C GLU A 915 21.05 -25.73 -44.00
N ALA A 916 19.83 -26.14 -43.61
CA ALA A 916 18.63 -25.30 -43.74
C ALA A 916 18.71 -23.98 -42.97
N ILE A 917 19.36 -23.95 -41.79
CA ILE A 917 19.60 -22.72 -41.02
C ILE A 917 20.58 -21.82 -41.78
N THR A 918 21.62 -22.39 -42.37
CA THR A 918 22.66 -21.63 -43.11
C THR A 918 22.04 -20.87 -44.29
N TYR A 919 21.13 -21.51 -45.04
CA TYR A 919 20.40 -20.83 -46.13
C TYR A 919 19.48 -19.70 -45.63
N LEU A 920 18.89 -19.83 -44.44
CA LEU A 920 18.07 -18.77 -43.84
C LEU A 920 18.93 -17.62 -43.29
N GLU A 921 20.10 -17.91 -42.73
CA GLU A 921 21.08 -16.91 -42.31
C GLU A 921 21.57 -16.09 -43.53
N GLU A 922 21.87 -16.76 -44.65
CA GLU A 922 22.19 -16.07 -45.90
C GLU A 922 21.02 -15.19 -46.36
N ALA A 923 19.78 -15.69 -46.30
CA ALA A 923 18.59 -14.90 -46.64
C ALA A 923 18.39 -13.69 -45.71
N GLU A 924 18.67 -13.83 -44.41
CA GLU A 924 18.58 -12.75 -43.42
C GLU A 924 19.65 -11.68 -43.61
N THR A 925 20.86 -12.06 -44.03
CA THR A 925 21.91 -11.09 -44.39
C THR A 925 21.60 -10.27 -45.64
N LEU A 926 20.76 -10.80 -46.54
CA LEU A 926 20.34 -10.10 -47.75
C LEU A 926 19.25 -9.05 -47.46
N ASP A 927 18.18 -9.43 -46.74
CA ASP A 927 17.19 -8.49 -46.23
C ASP A 927 16.49 -9.05 -44.97
N SER A 928 16.78 -8.45 -43.81
CA SER A 928 16.22 -8.84 -42.52
C SER A 928 14.76 -8.43 -42.32
N ARG A 929 14.16 -7.69 -43.26
CA ARG A 929 12.76 -7.22 -43.19
C ARG A 929 11.77 -8.17 -43.85
N ILE A 930 12.23 -9.31 -44.38
CA ILE A 930 11.34 -10.29 -45.02
C ILE A 930 10.69 -11.19 -43.95
N PRO A 931 9.36 -11.13 -43.76
CA PRO A 931 8.67 -11.92 -42.74
C PRO A 931 8.81 -13.44 -42.96
N GLU A 932 8.84 -13.89 -44.21
CA GLU A 932 8.90 -15.32 -44.56
C GLU A 932 10.19 -15.98 -44.04
N VAL A 933 11.32 -15.27 -44.03
CA VAL A 933 12.60 -15.76 -43.49
C VAL A 933 12.45 -16.04 -41.99
N LYS A 934 11.95 -15.05 -41.24
CA LYS A 934 11.73 -15.18 -39.79
C LYS A 934 10.72 -16.26 -39.45
N LYS A 935 9.62 -16.38 -40.22
CA LYS A 935 8.62 -17.44 -40.03
C LYS A 935 9.22 -18.84 -40.21
N ASN A 936 10.16 -19.01 -41.16
CA ASN A 936 10.86 -20.27 -41.34
C ASN A 936 11.85 -20.56 -40.20
N PHE A 937 12.57 -19.55 -39.70
CA PHE A 937 13.39 -19.71 -38.48
C PHE A 937 12.55 -20.18 -37.28
N VAL A 938 11.39 -19.55 -37.04
CA VAL A 938 10.45 -19.99 -35.99
C VAL A 938 10.08 -21.46 -36.15
N LYS A 939 9.71 -21.89 -37.36
CA LYS A 939 9.36 -23.29 -37.65
C LYS A 939 10.54 -24.25 -37.41
N LEU A 940 11.76 -23.90 -37.82
CA LEU A 940 12.94 -24.74 -37.63
C LEU A 940 13.34 -24.84 -36.16
N PHE A 941 13.43 -23.72 -35.43
CA PHE A 941 13.80 -23.73 -34.02
C PHE A 941 12.73 -24.40 -33.14
N LEU A 942 11.45 -24.33 -33.51
CA LEU A 942 10.41 -25.15 -32.90
C LEU A 942 10.63 -26.66 -33.10
N LYS A 943 11.03 -27.10 -34.31
CA LYS A 943 11.38 -28.51 -34.57
C LYS A 943 12.59 -28.95 -33.75
N LEU A 944 13.60 -28.08 -33.60
CA LEU A 944 14.79 -28.32 -32.78
C LEU A 944 14.55 -28.22 -31.28
N LYS A 945 13.37 -27.76 -30.86
CA LYS A 945 13.02 -27.45 -29.46
C LYS A 945 13.92 -26.37 -28.83
N ASP A 946 14.56 -25.53 -29.64
CA ASP A 946 15.23 -24.32 -29.18
C ASP A 946 14.19 -23.21 -28.99
N TYR A 947 13.52 -23.25 -27.84
CA TYR A 947 12.43 -22.32 -27.54
C TYR A 947 12.89 -20.87 -27.35
N THR A 948 14.17 -20.65 -27.00
CA THR A 948 14.72 -19.31 -26.79
C THR A 948 14.86 -18.59 -28.14
N LYS A 949 15.48 -19.24 -29.13
CA LYS A 949 15.57 -18.68 -30.49
C LYS A 949 14.20 -18.62 -31.17
N ALA A 950 13.35 -19.63 -30.99
CA ALA A 950 12.00 -19.61 -31.53
C ALA A 950 11.17 -18.42 -31.02
N ALA A 951 11.27 -18.08 -29.73
CA ALA A 951 10.59 -16.92 -29.16
C ALA A 951 11.13 -15.60 -29.72
N HIS A 952 12.46 -15.47 -29.86
CA HIS A 952 13.10 -14.27 -30.41
C HIS A 952 12.70 -14.01 -31.87
N TYR A 953 12.84 -15.01 -32.74
CA TYR A 953 12.43 -14.86 -34.15
C TYR A 953 10.92 -14.69 -34.32
N ALA A 954 10.10 -15.21 -33.40
CA ALA A 954 8.66 -14.98 -33.42
C ALA A 954 8.31 -13.53 -33.05
N GLU A 955 9.00 -12.94 -32.08
CA GLU A 955 8.89 -11.51 -31.74
C GLU A 955 9.30 -10.63 -32.94
N ASP A 956 10.43 -10.94 -33.56
CA ASP A 956 10.93 -10.21 -34.74
C ASP A 956 10.03 -10.34 -35.97
N TYR A 957 9.34 -11.48 -36.11
CA TYR A 957 8.31 -11.66 -37.13
C TYR A 957 7.07 -10.82 -36.82
N LEU A 958 6.61 -10.83 -35.57
CA LEU A 958 5.43 -10.07 -35.15
C LEU A 958 5.65 -8.55 -35.24
N ASN A 959 6.90 -8.09 -35.16
CA ASN A 959 7.27 -6.71 -35.45
C ASN A 959 7.02 -6.34 -36.93
N LEU A 960 7.15 -7.29 -37.86
CA LEU A 960 6.92 -7.04 -39.30
C LEU A 960 5.48 -7.33 -39.71
N LYS A 961 4.88 -8.40 -39.18
CA LYS A 961 3.51 -8.83 -39.48
C LYS A 961 2.71 -9.06 -38.19
N PRO A 962 2.28 -7.98 -37.51
CA PRO A 962 1.64 -8.10 -36.20
C PRO A 962 0.30 -8.81 -36.22
N VAL A 963 -0.37 -8.91 -37.39
CA VAL A 963 -1.72 -9.48 -37.53
C VAL A 963 -1.75 -11.01 -37.37
N ASP A 964 -0.62 -11.71 -37.53
CA ASP A 964 -0.55 -13.17 -37.53
C ASP A 964 -0.78 -13.77 -36.11
N LYS A 965 -2.01 -14.23 -35.89
CA LYS A 965 -2.49 -14.74 -34.61
C LYS A 965 -1.85 -16.08 -34.22
N GLU A 966 -1.54 -16.92 -35.22
CA GLU A 966 -0.88 -18.21 -34.98
C GLU A 966 0.53 -18.02 -34.45
N ILE A 967 1.29 -17.09 -35.04
CA ILE A 967 2.64 -16.78 -34.56
C ILE A 967 2.60 -16.11 -33.19
N LEU A 968 1.56 -15.33 -32.88
CA LEU A 968 1.37 -14.76 -31.55
C LEU A 968 1.20 -15.85 -30.47
N TYR A 969 0.44 -16.91 -30.76
CA TYR A 969 0.37 -18.10 -29.90
C TYR A 969 1.73 -18.78 -29.76
N VAL A 970 2.43 -18.99 -30.88
CA VAL A 970 3.75 -19.64 -30.91
C VAL A 970 4.78 -18.84 -30.10
N ALA A 971 4.76 -17.52 -30.17
CA ALA A 971 5.63 -16.63 -29.40
C ALA A 971 5.36 -16.81 -27.90
N SER A 972 4.08 -16.77 -27.48
CA SER A 972 3.69 -17.00 -26.08
C SER A 972 4.09 -18.40 -25.58
N PHE A 973 3.85 -19.44 -26.39
CA PHE A 973 4.18 -20.81 -26.06
C PHE A 973 5.70 -21.02 -25.92
N SER A 974 6.48 -20.53 -26.89
CA SER A 974 7.94 -20.67 -26.91
C SER A 974 8.58 -19.87 -25.78
N ALA A 975 8.14 -18.63 -25.54
CA ALA A 975 8.63 -17.81 -24.43
C ALA A 975 8.39 -18.49 -23.07
N ARG A 976 7.23 -19.13 -22.88
CA ARG A 976 6.94 -19.89 -21.65
C ARG A 976 7.89 -21.08 -21.50
N LYS A 977 8.11 -21.84 -22.57
CA LYS A 977 9.04 -22.99 -22.56
C LYS A 977 10.49 -22.58 -22.34
N ALA A 978 10.88 -21.38 -22.77
CA ALA A 978 12.18 -20.77 -22.51
C ALA A 978 12.30 -20.13 -21.10
N GLY A 979 11.24 -20.16 -20.27
CA GLY A 979 11.24 -19.55 -18.93
C GLY A 979 11.03 -18.03 -18.91
N GLN A 980 10.78 -17.39 -20.06
CA GLN A 980 10.54 -15.96 -20.20
C GLN A 980 9.07 -15.62 -19.89
N LEU A 981 8.64 -15.85 -18.64
CA LEU A 981 7.23 -15.80 -18.24
C LEU A 981 6.55 -14.45 -18.50
N LYS A 982 7.27 -13.32 -18.35
CA LYS A 982 6.71 -11.98 -18.62
C LYS A 982 6.35 -11.78 -20.10
N LYS A 983 7.24 -12.16 -21.02
CA LYS A 983 6.99 -12.10 -22.47
C LYS A 983 5.90 -13.08 -22.88
N ALA A 984 5.91 -14.28 -22.30
CA ALA A 984 4.87 -15.28 -22.53
C ALA A 984 3.48 -14.77 -22.14
N LEU A 985 3.39 -14.10 -20.99
CA LEU A 985 2.15 -13.47 -20.51
C LEU A 985 1.69 -12.37 -21.46
N ASP A 986 2.58 -11.48 -21.90
CA ASP A 986 2.25 -10.37 -22.80
C ASP A 986 1.68 -10.87 -24.14
N PHE A 987 2.42 -11.75 -24.84
CA PHE A 987 1.94 -12.32 -26.11
C PHE A 987 0.64 -13.10 -25.95
N GLY A 988 0.49 -13.85 -24.86
CA GLY A 988 -0.71 -14.62 -24.58
C GLY A 988 -1.93 -13.74 -24.33
N GLU A 989 -1.77 -12.65 -23.56
CA GLU A 989 -2.84 -11.69 -23.28
C GLU A 989 -3.20 -10.89 -24.52
N ARG A 990 -2.23 -10.49 -25.35
CA ARG A 990 -2.50 -9.88 -26.67
C ARG A 990 -3.36 -10.77 -27.54
N LEU A 991 -3.04 -12.06 -27.62
CA LEU A 991 -3.86 -13.02 -28.37
C LEU A 991 -5.25 -13.19 -27.74
N ARG A 992 -5.36 -13.24 -26.40
CA ARG A 992 -6.65 -13.33 -25.72
C ARG A 992 -7.53 -12.10 -25.97
N LEU A 993 -6.94 -10.93 -26.12
CA LEU A 993 -7.66 -9.71 -26.48
C LEU A 993 -8.09 -9.69 -27.94
N ARG A 994 -7.52 -10.50 -28.83
CA ARG A 994 -7.94 -10.59 -30.24
C ARG A 994 -8.91 -11.75 -30.48
N GLU A 995 -8.64 -12.90 -29.85
CA GLU A 995 -9.42 -14.13 -29.92
C GLU A 995 -9.60 -14.72 -28.51
N PRO A 996 -10.63 -14.29 -27.78
CA PRO A 996 -10.90 -14.75 -26.41
C PRO A 996 -11.11 -16.26 -26.33
N ASP A 997 -11.66 -16.86 -27.39
CA ASP A 997 -12.06 -18.26 -27.44
C ASP A 997 -10.98 -19.18 -28.05
N HIS A 998 -9.74 -18.68 -28.19
CA HIS A 998 -8.62 -19.48 -28.66
C HIS A 998 -8.18 -20.49 -27.59
N PHE A 999 -8.76 -21.71 -27.62
CA PHE A 999 -8.58 -22.76 -26.63
C PHE A 999 -7.11 -23.03 -26.23
N LYS A 1000 -6.20 -23.22 -27.21
CA LYS A 1000 -4.79 -23.50 -26.91
C LYS A 1000 -4.10 -22.36 -26.16
N ASN A 1001 -4.51 -21.10 -26.40
CA ASN A 1001 -3.95 -19.93 -25.74
C ASN A 1001 -4.46 -19.80 -24.31
N LEU A 1002 -5.75 -20.06 -24.07
CA LEU A 1002 -6.31 -20.13 -22.71
C LEU A 1002 -5.57 -21.16 -21.85
N MET A 1003 -5.30 -22.34 -22.41
CA MET A 1003 -4.51 -23.37 -21.75
C MET A 1003 -3.05 -22.94 -21.51
N ASN A 1004 -2.43 -22.25 -22.47
CA ASN A 1004 -1.09 -21.71 -22.31
C ASN A 1004 -1.03 -20.64 -21.21
N LEU A 1005 -1.95 -19.67 -21.23
CA LEU A 1005 -2.08 -18.61 -20.24
C LEU A 1005 -2.36 -19.15 -18.84
N ALA A 1006 -3.23 -20.15 -18.69
CA ALA A 1006 -3.45 -20.80 -17.40
C ALA A 1006 -2.14 -21.35 -16.82
N GLN A 1007 -1.31 -21.98 -17.65
CA GLN A 1007 0.01 -22.48 -17.24
C GLN A 1007 1.01 -21.34 -16.94
N VAL A 1008 0.98 -20.23 -17.70
CA VAL A 1008 1.79 -19.03 -17.39
C VAL A 1008 1.37 -18.45 -16.03
N TYR A 1009 0.07 -18.28 -15.78
CA TYR A 1009 -0.45 -17.73 -14.53
C TYR A 1009 -0.15 -18.63 -13.33
N ILE A 1010 -0.23 -19.96 -13.48
CA ILE A 1010 0.23 -20.91 -12.45
C ILE A 1010 1.72 -20.71 -12.15
N ALA A 1011 2.57 -20.59 -13.18
CA ALA A 1011 4.00 -20.35 -13.00
C ALA A 1011 4.30 -19.00 -12.31
N LEU A 1012 3.45 -17.99 -12.55
CA LEU A 1012 3.49 -16.69 -11.88
C LEU A 1012 2.77 -16.65 -10.52
N LYS A 1013 2.24 -17.79 -10.04
CA LYS A 1013 1.48 -17.93 -8.78
C LYS A 1013 0.19 -17.09 -8.71
N ASN A 1014 -0.38 -16.71 -9.85
CA ASN A 1014 -1.68 -16.03 -9.93
C ASN A 1014 -2.79 -17.06 -10.19
N TYR A 1015 -3.18 -17.79 -9.15
CA TYR A 1015 -4.13 -18.90 -9.25
C TYR A 1015 -5.56 -18.46 -9.60
N GLU A 1016 -5.95 -17.25 -9.21
CA GLU A 1016 -7.26 -16.68 -9.54
C GLU A 1016 -7.42 -16.50 -11.05
N ARG A 1017 -6.46 -15.80 -11.68
CA ARG A 1017 -6.46 -15.63 -13.14
C ARG A 1017 -6.30 -16.96 -13.86
N ALA A 1018 -5.47 -17.87 -13.34
CA ALA A 1018 -5.36 -19.21 -13.91
C ALA A 1018 -6.70 -19.95 -13.89
N MET A 1019 -7.46 -19.87 -12.80
CA MET A 1019 -8.79 -20.48 -12.70
C MET A 1019 -9.77 -19.85 -13.70
N TYR A 1020 -9.77 -18.53 -13.84
CA TYR A 1020 -10.60 -17.84 -14.83
C TYR A 1020 -10.32 -18.31 -16.27
N MET A 1021 -9.04 -18.47 -16.64
CA MET A 1021 -8.67 -19.00 -17.96
C MET A 1021 -9.14 -20.44 -18.15
N ILE A 1022 -9.03 -21.27 -17.12
CA ILE A 1022 -9.50 -22.66 -17.15
C ILE A 1022 -11.02 -22.77 -17.21
N GLN A 1023 -11.76 -21.92 -16.48
CA GLN A 1023 -13.22 -21.85 -16.59
C GLN A 1023 -13.64 -21.45 -18.01
N SER A 1024 -12.93 -20.49 -18.61
CA SER A 1024 -13.16 -20.08 -20.00
C SER A 1024 -12.89 -21.23 -20.97
N ALA A 1025 -11.81 -21.99 -20.78
CA ALA A 1025 -11.48 -23.16 -21.59
C ALA A 1025 -12.49 -24.31 -21.42
N LEU A 1026 -13.01 -24.53 -20.21
CA LEU A 1026 -14.05 -25.53 -19.92
C LEU A 1026 -15.37 -25.21 -20.61
N HIS A 1027 -15.70 -23.93 -20.80
CA HIS A 1027 -16.91 -23.55 -21.52
C HIS A 1027 -16.82 -23.94 -23.00
N LEU A 1028 -15.62 -23.92 -23.58
CA LEU A 1028 -15.37 -24.27 -24.99
C LEU A 1028 -15.26 -25.79 -25.18
N GLU A 1029 -14.49 -26.47 -24.32
CA GLU A 1029 -14.31 -27.92 -24.37
C GLU A 1029 -14.55 -28.55 -22.97
N PRO A 1030 -15.81 -28.83 -22.60
CA PRO A 1030 -16.16 -29.32 -21.26
C PRO A 1030 -15.55 -30.68 -20.91
N GLU A 1031 -15.34 -31.54 -21.91
CA GLU A 1031 -14.87 -32.93 -21.72
C GLU A 1031 -13.35 -33.09 -21.88
N ASN A 1032 -12.60 -32.01 -22.12
CA ASN A 1032 -11.16 -32.11 -22.36
C ASN A 1032 -10.40 -32.51 -21.08
N GLU A 1033 -9.79 -33.70 -21.08
CA GLU A 1033 -9.06 -34.24 -19.93
C GLU A 1033 -7.93 -33.34 -19.42
N ALA A 1034 -7.25 -32.61 -20.30
CA ALA A 1034 -6.14 -31.73 -19.90
C ALA A 1034 -6.65 -30.52 -19.09
N VAL A 1035 -7.81 -29.98 -19.47
CA VAL A 1035 -8.45 -28.85 -18.78
C VAL A 1035 -8.94 -29.28 -17.40
N LEU A 1036 -9.60 -30.44 -17.33
CA LEU A 1036 -10.10 -31.02 -16.08
C LEU A 1036 -8.97 -31.30 -15.09
N ARG A 1037 -7.85 -31.87 -15.57
CA ARG A 1037 -6.64 -32.09 -14.74
C ARG A 1037 -6.09 -30.80 -14.15
N ILE A 1038 -5.95 -29.73 -14.95
CA ILE A 1038 -5.43 -28.45 -14.45
C ILE A 1038 -6.41 -27.80 -13.45
N ARG A 1039 -7.73 -27.87 -13.71
CA ARG A 1039 -8.76 -27.39 -12.78
C ARG A 1039 -8.65 -28.06 -11.41
N ASP A 1040 -8.49 -29.38 -11.39
CA ASP A 1040 -8.45 -30.14 -10.13
C ASP A 1040 -7.16 -29.86 -9.34
N VAL A 1041 -6.03 -29.64 -10.03
CA VAL A 1041 -4.78 -29.15 -9.42
C VAL A 1041 -4.99 -27.76 -8.81
N LEU A 1042 -5.61 -26.84 -9.54
CA LEU A 1042 -5.89 -25.49 -9.05
C LEU A 1042 -6.82 -25.50 -7.82
N ARG A 1043 -7.86 -26.34 -7.80
CA ARG A 1043 -8.76 -26.47 -6.64
C ARG A 1043 -8.09 -27.03 -5.39
N LYS A 1044 -7.11 -27.93 -5.54
CA LYS A 1044 -6.34 -28.47 -4.41
C LYS A 1044 -5.40 -27.42 -3.79
N ASN A 1045 -4.85 -26.55 -4.63
CA ASN A 1045 -3.84 -25.57 -4.22
C ASN A 1045 -4.42 -24.18 -3.91
N TRP A 1046 -5.68 -23.92 -4.26
CA TRP A 1046 -6.37 -22.65 -4.06
C TRP A 1046 -7.87 -22.88 -3.81
N ASN A 1047 -8.34 -22.54 -2.60
CA ASN A 1047 -9.74 -22.67 -2.20
C ASN A 1047 -10.42 -21.28 -2.20
N PRO A 1048 -11.49 -21.05 -2.98
CA PRO A 1048 -12.15 -19.73 -3.08
C PRO A 1048 -12.83 -19.24 -1.79
N LYS A 1049 -12.85 -20.04 -0.71
CA LYS A 1049 -13.48 -19.69 0.57
C LYS A 1049 -12.59 -18.84 1.50
N ASP A 1050 -11.38 -18.50 1.07
CA ASP A 1050 -10.43 -17.68 1.83
C ASP A 1050 -10.47 -16.17 1.47
N GLN A 1051 -11.57 -15.67 0.90
CA GLN A 1051 -11.82 -14.22 0.66
C GLN A 1051 -13.12 -13.73 1.31
#